data_AF-W4FPE7-F1
#
_entry.id   AF-W4FPE7-F1
#
_cell.length_a   1.000
_cell.length_b   1.000
_cell.length_c   1.000
_cell.angle_alpha   90.00
_cell.angle_beta   90.00
_cell.angle_gamma   90.00
#
_symmetry.space_group_name_H-M   'P 1'
#
loop_
_entity.id
_entity.type
_entity.pdbx_description
1 polymer ?
#
loop_
_entity_poly.entity_id
_entity_poly.type
_entity_poly.pdbx_seq_one_letter_code
_entity_poly.pdbx_strand_id
1 'polypeptide(L)'
;MLILYGSQTGTTEAYAKIVHSFATARGLSPRLLVADDFNPDQLVHEGVVIFLTSTFYNGEFPSNFSRTWDYLRATTTSLPSTKFAVFGLGNSHTKVNFNAAAKVLDARLEQLGASRLIPLGLGDEQAPCGHETAFRPWIQHLWVKLLGGHGKMTLPVQFHISTPATDAVSVSRTLPGFDGFRVVSNTLLTPDGYERPTFLLTLELPAGVTYQLGDHIQVSYNNSSDLVERTASRLGLSLDSTIQLRPIGHGGYLPVDTPIKLEDLLRDYLDLSSPPSRSFLEGLSALCADPDEALALEQLAEDMTIGNLYSKYVGGNAAFRTPFTLVDVLELHPSIQIGLHHIVGNISLIRPRYYSVCSSPLQLPHHVQVVYMVDTWHCGNDPNKLFMGAAAGYMSRLVPGDIVTSSLSRGYFRLPTSLETPILGVALGTGISFFRALLQHRAYHQDQHAVVSKMRLYFGIRHAAKDFLFENELQAYVNRGLLELVPACSHDSNEFVTPVTKLRDFPNSVAEYLDNQGVYFYCGIGGTIPYFHEAAIQTALQTVHKSTLGSEMETVDEMKVTGRWQVEAFSSCLDHENALQHQQKVQTKKEDTPISDVVGDCAMFCFQCGQTNQGIGCTKIGVCGKTPTVAALQDLLVDHLKHLSWYAHHIRVVDPDVTSLTEVDRFSLVALFSTLTNVNFDATRFVTFIQQTKAFTDTLSQEYATVCKAHGVTPRAVPWKRTDANVVDIEELVASGKKVGVLSRLRAGRNDALVGLQEMLVYGLKGLAAYTDHSFQFGNEKPEIYHFIHEAFAFLWSPEAGKVDKVVDMLMKCGQVNLTALALLHESNNTYGAQSPGIATSVPRPGKCILVSGHDLKMLHDVLEACASYKTDHGVHINVYTHGELLPAHGYPALRASPHLIGHFGAAWQRQSLEFAHFPGSILMTTNCLTQPKTEYKDRLFTAGAVGWQDIPHLEDGQYAPLLAKAVAGVGFTDADLKFNYPANPFVNTVEKYHVGWGSETVIGAAATVLQAVTDGHISRFYVIGGCDGYEGERSYYTDLAKALPDTSVVLTVGCGKFRINHLDMGTIGDTGIPRLLDLGQCNDSYSAVQIALALAQALQCGVNDLPLSIVLSWFEQKAVVVLLTLLSLGIRNIRVGPTVPAFLRPSIFKVLHEKFNLMAIGADVHQDIANMVGGDNGIASSP
;
A
#
# COMPACT_ATOMS: atom_id res chain seq x y z
N MET A 1 -20.25 29.31 -4.84
CA MET A 1 -19.29 28.21 -4.59
C MET A 1 -18.22 28.28 -5.66
N LEU A 2 -16.95 28.11 -5.31
CA LEU A 2 -15.82 28.08 -6.26
C LEU A 2 -15.30 26.64 -6.39
N ILE A 3 -14.92 26.22 -7.59
CA ILE A 3 -14.30 24.93 -7.88
C ILE A 3 -13.00 25.22 -8.65
N LEU A 4 -11.87 24.82 -8.08
CA LEU A 4 -10.54 24.97 -8.67
C LEU A 4 -9.97 23.60 -8.99
N TYR A 5 -9.41 23.42 -10.19
CA TYR A 5 -8.82 22.14 -10.56
C TYR A 5 -7.42 22.24 -11.15
N GLY A 6 -6.66 21.17 -10.98
CA GLY A 6 -5.34 20.96 -11.56
C GLY A 6 -5.35 19.66 -12.35
N SER A 7 -5.05 19.73 -13.63
CA SER A 7 -5.06 18.55 -14.50
C SER A 7 -3.96 18.62 -15.53
N GLN A 8 -3.13 17.56 -15.58
CA GLN A 8 -2.09 17.43 -16.60
C GLN A 8 -2.64 16.79 -17.88
N THR A 9 -3.49 15.77 -17.72
CA THR A 9 -4.02 14.95 -18.82
C THR A 9 -5.51 15.18 -19.08
N GLY A 10 -6.19 16.01 -18.28
CA GLY A 10 -7.63 16.31 -18.41
C GLY A 10 -8.56 15.40 -17.59
N THR A 11 -8.03 14.38 -16.88
CA THR A 11 -8.86 13.49 -16.05
C THR A 11 -9.44 14.24 -14.85
N THR A 12 -8.63 14.93 -14.06
CA THR A 12 -9.12 15.78 -12.96
C THR A 12 -10.10 16.85 -13.42
N GLU A 13 -9.88 17.42 -14.60
CA GLU A 13 -10.79 18.39 -15.21
C GLU A 13 -12.18 17.77 -15.44
N ALA A 14 -12.27 16.53 -15.92
CA ALA A 14 -13.53 15.83 -16.09
C ALA A 14 -14.28 15.64 -14.76
N TYR A 15 -13.58 15.21 -13.70
CA TYR A 15 -14.16 15.10 -12.35
C TYR A 15 -14.61 16.46 -11.80
N ALA A 16 -13.85 17.52 -12.06
CA ALA A 16 -14.21 18.87 -11.62
C ALA A 16 -15.45 19.40 -12.36
N LYS A 17 -15.56 19.09 -13.66
CA LYS A 17 -16.76 19.36 -14.46
C LYS A 17 -17.96 18.61 -13.91
N ILE A 18 -17.82 17.35 -13.51
CA ILE A 18 -18.87 16.57 -12.86
C ILE A 18 -19.35 17.24 -11.55
N VAL A 19 -18.43 17.68 -10.68
CA VAL A 19 -18.79 18.41 -9.45
C VAL A 19 -19.53 19.72 -9.77
N HIS A 20 -19.04 20.52 -10.72
CA HIS A 20 -19.66 21.78 -11.14
C HIS A 20 -21.09 21.57 -11.62
N SER A 21 -21.22 20.69 -12.58
CA SER A 21 -22.45 20.18 -13.14
C SER A 21 -23.51 19.77 -12.11
N PHE A 22 -23.15 18.92 -11.15
CA PHE A 22 -24.07 18.45 -10.12
C PHE A 22 -24.47 19.55 -9.14
N ALA A 23 -23.56 20.48 -8.85
CA ALA A 23 -23.88 21.64 -8.03
C ALA A 23 -24.90 22.55 -8.75
N THR A 24 -24.72 22.81 -10.04
CA THR A 24 -25.67 23.59 -10.85
C THR A 24 -27.05 22.93 -10.91
N ALA A 25 -27.10 21.61 -11.18
CA ALA A 25 -28.36 20.86 -11.21
C ALA A 25 -29.11 20.87 -9.86
N ARG A 26 -28.39 21.10 -8.75
CA ARG A 26 -28.94 21.19 -7.40
C ARG A 26 -29.23 22.64 -6.95
N GLY A 27 -29.28 23.58 -7.90
CA GLY A 27 -29.65 24.98 -7.65
C GLY A 27 -28.55 25.85 -7.05
N LEU A 28 -27.30 25.37 -7.03
CA LEU A 28 -26.15 26.20 -6.66
C LEU A 28 -25.64 26.98 -7.88
N SER A 29 -24.98 28.11 -7.66
CA SER A 29 -24.23 28.86 -8.70
C SER A 29 -22.72 28.64 -8.52
N PRO A 30 -22.16 27.51 -8.98
CA PRO A 30 -20.72 27.26 -8.92
C PRO A 30 -19.95 28.05 -9.98
N ARG A 31 -18.69 28.40 -9.68
CA ARG A 31 -17.70 28.83 -10.67
C ARG A 31 -16.63 27.76 -10.80
N LEU A 32 -16.32 27.30 -12.00
CA LEU A 32 -15.28 26.30 -12.27
C LEU A 32 -14.10 26.94 -13.00
N LEU A 33 -12.92 26.92 -12.41
CA LEU A 33 -11.71 27.52 -12.99
C LEU A 33 -10.53 26.55 -12.90
N VAL A 34 -9.62 26.64 -13.88
CA VAL A 34 -8.25 26.13 -13.69
C VAL A 34 -7.66 26.85 -12.49
N ALA A 35 -6.98 26.12 -11.61
CA ALA A 35 -6.46 26.71 -10.38
C ALA A 35 -5.53 27.90 -10.66
N ASP A 36 -4.66 27.80 -11.67
CA ASP A 36 -3.75 28.88 -12.06
C ASP A 36 -4.40 30.02 -12.85
N ASP A 37 -5.68 29.95 -13.20
CA ASP A 37 -6.41 31.07 -13.80
C ASP A 37 -7.10 31.93 -12.74
N PHE A 38 -7.33 31.38 -11.54
CA PHE A 38 -7.86 32.11 -10.41
C PHE A 38 -6.76 32.95 -9.75
N ASN A 39 -7.08 34.19 -9.35
CA ASN A 39 -6.17 35.01 -8.54
C ASN A 39 -6.20 34.51 -7.09
N PRO A 40 -5.15 33.84 -6.58
CA PRO A 40 -5.20 33.20 -5.27
C PRO A 40 -5.37 34.17 -4.09
N ASP A 41 -5.01 35.44 -4.26
CA ASP A 41 -5.25 36.50 -3.27
C ASP A 41 -6.74 36.70 -2.95
N GLN A 42 -7.62 36.35 -3.89
CA GLN A 42 -9.07 36.49 -3.72
C GLN A 42 -9.69 35.34 -2.92
N LEU A 43 -8.94 34.27 -2.58
CA LEU A 43 -9.47 33.13 -1.82
C LEU A 43 -10.12 33.54 -0.50
N VAL A 44 -9.60 34.61 0.15
CA VAL A 44 -10.13 35.14 1.42
C VAL A 44 -11.59 35.60 1.32
N HIS A 45 -12.06 35.94 0.12
CA HIS A 45 -13.44 36.37 -0.13
C HIS A 45 -14.37 35.21 -0.49
N GLU A 46 -13.85 33.99 -0.63
CA GLU A 46 -14.64 32.81 -1.00
C GLU A 46 -15.16 32.06 0.22
N GLY A 47 -16.49 31.89 0.29
CA GLY A 47 -17.11 31.15 1.39
C GLY A 47 -17.00 29.62 1.26
N VAL A 48 -17.02 29.08 0.04
CA VAL A 48 -16.88 27.63 -0.21
C VAL A 48 -16.02 27.39 -1.45
N VAL A 49 -14.93 26.64 -1.30
CA VAL A 49 -13.99 26.29 -2.37
C VAL A 49 -13.76 24.78 -2.46
N ILE A 50 -14.00 24.18 -3.62
CA ILE A 50 -13.75 22.77 -3.88
C ILE A 50 -12.50 22.64 -4.74
N PHE A 51 -11.53 21.84 -4.31
CA PHE A 51 -10.31 21.60 -5.06
C PHE A 51 -10.27 20.18 -5.61
N LEU A 52 -9.89 20.04 -6.88
CA LEU A 52 -9.59 18.74 -7.48
C LEU A 52 -8.19 18.78 -8.08
N THR A 53 -7.32 17.86 -7.72
CA THR A 53 -5.96 17.84 -8.27
C THR A 53 -5.45 16.42 -8.49
N SER A 54 -4.84 16.16 -9.65
CA SER A 54 -4.09 14.92 -9.86
C SER A 54 -2.71 15.04 -9.24
N THR A 55 -2.15 13.93 -8.78
CA THR A 55 -0.76 13.91 -8.34
C THR A 55 0.16 13.48 -9.48
N PHE A 56 1.15 14.32 -9.80
CA PHE A 56 2.10 14.04 -10.89
C PHE A 56 3.42 13.50 -10.33
N TYR A 57 3.88 12.39 -10.90
CA TYR A 57 5.17 11.73 -10.65
C TYR A 57 5.65 11.59 -9.20
N ASN A 58 6.36 12.61 -8.69
CA ASN A 58 7.01 12.63 -7.37
C ASN A 58 6.14 13.28 -6.28
N GLY A 59 4.83 13.40 -6.53
CA GLY A 59 3.91 14.04 -5.60
C GLY A 59 3.58 15.49 -5.94
N GLU A 60 3.96 15.94 -7.14
CA GLU A 60 3.85 17.32 -7.61
C GLU A 60 2.43 17.66 -8.06
N PHE A 61 2.14 18.96 -8.09
CA PHE A 61 0.93 19.49 -8.68
C PHE A 61 1.04 19.50 -10.21
N PRO A 62 -0.09 19.39 -10.94
CA PRO A 62 -0.11 19.60 -12.38
C PRO A 62 0.37 21.00 -12.76
N SER A 63 0.88 21.16 -13.97
CA SER A 63 1.47 22.44 -14.41
C SER A 63 0.49 23.61 -14.32
N ASN A 64 -0.81 23.36 -14.51
CA ASN A 64 -1.89 24.35 -14.40
C ASN A 64 -2.46 24.54 -12.97
N PHE A 65 -1.78 24.02 -11.96
CA PHE A 65 -2.02 24.30 -10.55
C PHE A 65 -0.74 24.82 -9.84
N SER A 66 0.41 24.75 -10.51
CA SER A 66 1.71 25.00 -9.90
C SER A 66 1.81 26.41 -9.30
N ARG A 67 1.30 27.44 -9.98
CA ARG A 67 1.36 28.83 -9.52
C ARG A 67 0.48 29.05 -8.29
N THR A 68 -0.72 28.50 -8.30
CA THR A 68 -1.67 28.60 -7.18
C THR A 68 -1.15 27.81 -5.98
N TRP A 69 -0.51 26.67 -6.20
CA TRP A 69 0.18 25.96 -5.13
C TRP A 69 1.36 26.76 -4.56
N ASP A 70 2.19 27.38 -5.41
CA ASP A 70 3.30 28.21 -4.97
C ASP A 70 2.84 29.38 -4.11
N TYR A 71 1.76 30.04 -4.52
CA TYR A 71 1.11 31.06 -3.71
C TYR A 71 0.63 30.51 -2.36
N LEU A 72 -0.18 29.43 -2.37
CA LEU A 72 -0.76 28.85 -1.15
C LEU A 72 0.32 28.36 -0.19
N ARG A 73 1.45 27.90 -0.73
CA ARG A 73 2.62 27.48 0.03
C ARG A 73 3.34 28.66 0.70
N ALA A 74 3.46 29.81 0.01
CA ALA A 74 4.20 30.97 0.50
C ALA A 74 3.37 31.95 1.33
N THR A 75 2.06 32.06 1.06
CA THR A 75 1.18 33.05 1.67
C THR A 75 1.00 32.80 3.17
N THR A 76 0.86 33.88 3.94
CA THR A 76 0.52 33.87 5.38
C THR A 76 -0.90 34.38 5.62
N THR A 77 -1.64 34.72 4.55
CA THR A 77 -3.00 35.25 4.62
C THR A 77 -3.95 34.20 5.18
N SER A 78 -4.67 34.54 6.25
CA SER A 78 -5.65 33.62 6.86
C SER A 78 -6.96 33.57 6.07
N LEU A 79 -7.60 32.40 6.03
CA LEU A 79 -8.84 32.10 5.32
C LEU A 79 -9.98 31.66 6.27
N PRO A 80 -10.28 32.40 7.36
CA PRO A 80 -11.14 31.92 8.44
C PRO A 80 -12.62 31.74 8.02
N SER A 81 -13.06 32.48 7.01
CA SER A 81 -14.42 32.40 6.45
C SER A 81 -14.56 31.35 5.35
N THR A 82 -13.47 30.74 4.89
CA THR A 82 -13.48 29.81 3.77
C THR A 82 -13.72 28.38 4.25
N LYS A 83 -14.72 27.73 3.66
CA LYS A 83 -14.91 26.28 3.79
C LYS A 83 -14.37 25.57 2.57
N PHE A 84 -13.73 24.42 2.72
CA PHE A 84 -13.13 23.73 1.58
C PHE A 84 -13.34 22.22 1.57
N ALA A 85 -13.26 21.62 0.39
CA ALA A 85 -13.12 20.17 0.21
C ALA A 85 -12.09 19.89 -0.86
N VAL A 86 -11.34 18.80 -0.72
CA VAL A 86 -10.32 18.39 -1.70
C VAL A 86 -10.59 16.96 -2.17
N PHE A 87 -10.51 16.74 -3.48
CA PHE A 87 -10.46 15.41 -4.08
C PHE A 87 -9.16 15.24 -4.86
N GLY A 88 -8.43 14.18 -4.52
CA GLY A 88 -7.23 13.79 -5.23
C GLY A 88 -7.48 12.69 -6.25
N LEU A 89 -6.78 12.77 -7.37
CA LEU A 89 -6.57 11.64 -8.26
C LEU A 89 -5.12 11.16 -8.12
N GLY A 90 -4.93 9.88 -7.80
CA GLY A 90 -3.63 9.28 -7.61
C GLY A 90 -3.63 7.80 -7.95
N ASN A 91 -2.45 7.21 -8.04
CA ASN A 91 -2.27 5.81 -8.39
C ASN A 91 -1.51 5.11 -7.26
N SER A 92 -2.14 4.13 -6.59
CA SER A 92 -1.54 3.44 -5.46
C SER A 92 -0.36 2.53 -5.82
N HIS A 93 -0.11 2.23 -7.11
CA HIS A 93 1.18 1.64 -7.53
C HIS A 93 2.35 2.59 -7.29
N THR A 94 2.12 3.90 -7.35
CA THR A 94 3.10 4.91 -6.91
C THR A 94 2.91 5.18 -5.41
N LYS A 95 3.01 4.12 -4.59
CA LYS A 95 2.71 4.12 -3.13
C LYS A 95 3.24 5.34 -2.38
N VAL A 96 4.43 5.80 -2.74
CA VAL A 96 5.11 6.99 -2.19
C VAL A 96 4.29 8.26 -2.43
N ASN A 97 3.79 8.46 -3.64
CA ASN A 97 3.18 9.71 -4.09
C ASN A 97 1.67 9.61 -4.26
N PHE A 98 1.05 8.52 -3.81
CA PHE A 98 -0.39 8.32 -3.92
C PHE A 98 -1.17 9.53 -3.37
N ASN A 99 -1.81 10.28 -4.26
CA ASN A 99 -2.59 11.48 -3.96
C ASN A 99 -1.81 12.60 -3.21
N ALA A 100 -0.48 12.64 -3.31
CA ALA A 100 0.32 13.58 -2.54
C ALA A 100 -0.02 15.06 -2.78
N ALA A 101 -0.31 15.48 -4.03
CA ALA A 101 -0.70 16.87 -4.31
C ALA A 101 -1.98 17.27 -3.56
N ALA A 102 -3.00 16.41 -3.59
CA ALA A 102 -4.25 16.65 -2.87
C ALA A 102 -4.06 16.63 -1.35
N LYS A 103 -3.23 15.71 -0.84
CA LYS A 103 -2.89 15.63 0.60
C LYS A 103 -2.20 16.89 1.10
N VAL A 104 -1.23 17.43 0.34
CA VAL A 104 -0.52 18.65 0.76
C VAL A 104 -1.37 19.91 0.61
N LEU A 105 -2.24 19.96 -0.41
CA LEU A 105 -3.20 21.04 -0.59
C LEU A 105 -4.19 21.11 0.58
N ASP A 106 -4.82 19.97 0.89
CA ASP A 106 -5.83 19.85 1.95
C ASP A 106 -5.27 20.27 3.32
N ALA A 107 -4.08 19.79 3.67
CA ALA A 107 -3.41 20.17 4.90
C ALA A 107 -3.03 21.67 4.93
N ARG A 108 -2.64 22.25 3.80
CA ARG A 108 -2.23 23.66 3.74
C ARG A 108 -3.41 24.62 3.88
N LEU A 109 -4.55 24.30 3.29
CA LEU A 109 -5.76 25.12 3.43
C LEU A 109 -6.24 25.18 4.88
N GLU A 110 -6.18 24.05 5.60
CA GLU A 110 -6.46 24.00 7.04
C GLU A 110 -5.46 24.83 7.85
N GLN A 111 -4.16 24.78 7.53
CA GLN A 111 -3.15 25.62 8.17
C GLN A 111 -3.38 27.13 7.96
N LEU A 112 -3.97 27.52 6.82
CA LEU A 112 -4.33 28.92 6.56
C LEU A 112 -5.62 29.33 7.30
N GLY A 113 -6.28 28.42 8.02
CA GLY A 113 -7.48 28.70 8.82
C GLY A 113 -8.80 28.43 8.11
N ALA A 114 -8.78 27.83 6.91
CA ALA A 114 -9.99 27.38 6.24
C ALA A 114 -10.55 26.12 6.93
N SER A 115 -11.88 25.96 6.93
CA SER A 115 -12.54 24.80 7.56
C SER A 115 -12.91 23.72 6.54
N ARG A 116 -12.57 22.47 6.83
CA ARG A 116 -12.87 21.35 5.94
C ARG A 116 -14.37 20.98 5.99
N LEU A 117 -15.02 20.89 4.83
CA LEU A 117 -16.43 20.50 4.68
C LEU A 117 -16.66 19.01 4.89
N ILE A 118 -15.85 18.19 4.22
CA ILE A 118 -15.88 16.73 4.23
C ILE A 118 -14.43 16.20 4.17
N PRO A 119 -14.16 14.96 4.61
CA PRO A 119 -12.83 14.38 4.53
C PRO A 119 -12.24 14.44 3.11
N LEU A 120 -10.92 14.56 3.01
CA LEU A 120 -10.16 14.47 1.76
C LEU A 120 -10.50 13.15 1.04
N GLY A 121 -10.92 13.25 -0.22
CA GLY A 121 -11.13 12.07 -1.06
C GLY A 121 -9.87 11.69 -1.80
N LEU A 122 -9.56 10.40 -1.85
CA LEU A 122 -8.34 9.87 -2.45
C LEU A 122 -8.71 8.85 -3.53
N GLY A 123 -8.96 9.33 -4.75
CA GLY A 123 -9.18 8.46 -5.90
C GLY A 123 -7.96 7.60 -6.17
N ASP A 124 -8.17 6.30 -6.41
CA ASP A 124 -7.11 5.37 -6.78
C ASP A 124 -7.31 4.76 -8.15
N GLU A 125 -6.39 5.02 -9.07
CA GLU A 125 -6.35 4.39 -10.39
C GLU A 125 -6.38 2.84 -10.32
N GLN A 126 -5.81 2.23 -9.28
CA GLN A 126 -5.73 0.76 -9.14
C GLN A 126 -6.94 0.12 -8.49
N ALA A 127 -7.88 0.93 -8.01
CA ALA A 127 -9.12 0.39 -7.49
C ALA A 127 -9.91 -0.28 -8.62
N PRO A 128 -10.82 -1.23 -8.32
CA PRO A 128 -11.60 -1.97 -9.32
C PRO A 128 -12.32 -1.09 -10.36
N CYS A 129 -12.59 0.18 -10.00
CA CYS A 129 -13.26 1.16 -10.86
C CYS A 129 -12.43 2.44 -11.04
N GLY A 130 -11.12 2.37 -10.83
CA GLY A 130 -10.24 3.52 -10.80
C GLY A 130 -10.66 4.56 -9.76
N HIS A 131 -10.37 5.83 -10.05
CA HIS A 131 -10.61 6.96 -9.16
C HIS A 131 -12.08 7.11 -8.71
N GLU A 132 -13.04 6.62 -9.51
CA GLU A 132 -14.48 6.62 -9.19
C GLU A 132 -14.78 5.91 -7.86
N THR A 133 -14.02 4.87 -7.53
CA THR A 133 -14.18 4.07 -6.30
C THR A 133 -14.24 4.96 -5.06
N ALA A 134 -13.37 5.97 -4.97
CA ALA A 134 -13.35 6.92 -3.86
C ALA A 134 -14.13 8.20 -4.16
N PHE A 135 -14.28 8.58 -5.43
CA PHE A 135 -14.99 9.80 -5.82
C PHE A 135 -16.47 9.73 -5.51
N ARG A 136 -17.12 8.59 -5.77
CA ARG A 136 -18.57 8.42 -5.60
C ARG A 136 -19.03 8.60 -4.13
N PRO A 137 -18.46 7.92 -3.12
CA PRO A 137 -18.82 8.19 -1.73
C PRO A 137 -18.41 9.61 -1.31
N TRP A 138 -17.29 10.13 -1.81
CA TRP A 138 -16.83 11.48 -1.49
C TRP A 138 -17.81 12.57 -1.98
N ILE A 139 -18.27 12.47 -3.23
CA ILE A 139 -19.17 13.47 -3.83
C ILE A 139 -20.57 13.38 -3.23
N GLN A 140 -21.04 12.18 -2.86
CA GLN A 140 -22.30 12.02 -2.11
C GLN A 140 -22.22 12.72 -0.74
N HIS A 141 -21.14 12.53 0.00
CA HIS A 141 -20.91 13.26 1.26
C HIS A 141 -20.85 14.78 1.06
N LEU A 142 -20.26 15.24 -0.04
CA LEU A 142 -20.19 16.66 -0.37
C LEU A 142 -21.59 17.25 -0.50
N TRP A 143 -22.51 16.56 -1.19
CA TRP A 143 -23.89 17.01 -1.36
C TRP A 143 -24.69 16.97 -0.07
N VAL A 144 -24.58 15.90 0.72
CA VAL A 144 -25.22 15.85 2.05
C VAL A 144 -24.78 17.03 2.91
N LYS A 145 -23.49 17.37 2.89
CA LYS A 145 -22.97 18.49 3.68
C LYS A 145 -23.43 19.85 3.18
N LEU A 146 -23.50 20.05 1.86
CA LEU A 146 -23.88 21.33 1.25
C LEU A 146 -25.40 21.57 1.25
N LEU A 147 -26.21 20.51 1.16
CA LEU A 147 -27.65 20.60 0.85
C LEU A 147 -28.56 19.84 1.82
N GLY A 148 -28.03 19.01 2.72
CA GLY A 148 -28.80 18.33 3.75
C GLY A 148 -29.51 17.03 3.33
N GLY A 149 -29.17 16.42 2.19
CA GLY A 149 -29.75 15.14 1.78
C GLY A 149 -29.07 14.44 0.58
N HIS A 150 -29.37 13.15 0.38
CA HIS A 150 -28.86 12.28 -0.70
C HIS A 150 -29.67 12.42 -2.00
N GLY A 151 -29.89 13.64 -2.49
CA GLY A 151 -30.66 13.83 -3.73
C GLY A 151 -30.08 12.98 -4.88
N LYS A 152 -30.96 12.24 -5.60
CA LYS A 152 -30.57 11.33 -6.71
C LYS A 152 -29.63 12.05 -7.69
N MET A 153 -28.61 11.32 -8.14
CA MET A 153 -27.62 11.84 -9.08
C MET A 153 -28.24 11.95 -10.48
N THR A 154 -28.46 13.16 -10.98
CA THR A 154 -29.00 13.40 -12.33
C THR A 154 -27.89 13.77 -13.30
N LEU A 155 -27.88 13.21 -14.52
CA LEU A 155 -26.88 13.59 -15.52
C LEU A 155 -26.92 15.11 -15.75
N PRO A 156 -25.79 15.79 -15.57
CA PRO A 156 -25.80 17.23 -15.59
C PRO A 156 -25.74 17.76 -17.02
N VAL A 157 -26.43 18.87 -17.26
CA VAL A 157 -26.41 19.52 -18.57
C VAL A 157 -25.33 20.58 -18.59
N GLN A 158 -24.31 20.39 -19.44
CA GLN A 158 -23.14 21.29 -19.52
C GLN A 158 -23.20 22.26 -20.70
N PHE A 159 -24.03 21.96 -21.70
CA PHE A 159 -24.15 22.74 -22.92
C PHE A 159 -25.62 22.98 -23.27
N HIS A 160 -25.93 24.22 -23.61
CA HIS A 160 -27.11 24.52 -24.41
C HIS A 160 -26.82 24.16 -25.86
N ILE A 161 -27.71 23.38 -26.44
CA ILE A 161 -27.63 22.96 -27.84
C ILE A 161 -28.73 23.68 -28.58
N SER A 162 -28.36 24.43 -29.61
CA SER A 162 -29.29 25.13 -30.48
C SER A 162 -29.00 24.79 -31.94
N THR A 163 -30.03 24.83 -32.78
CA THR A 163 -29.87 24.82 -34.24
C THR A 163 -29.56 26.23 -34.73
N PRO A 164 -28.36 26.50 -35.27
CA PRO A 164 -28.02 27.83 -35.80
C PRO A 164 -28.74 28.09 -37.13
N ALA A 165 -28.82 29.36 -37.53
CA ALA A 165 -29.46 29.78 -38.79
C ALA A 165 -28.62 29.43 -40.04
N THR A 166 -27.31 29.27 -39.88
CA THR A 166 -26.36 28.90 -40.94
C THR A 166 -25.96 27.44 -40.80
N ASP A 167 -26.06 26.70 -41.90
CA ASP A 167 -25.59 25.32 -41.97
C ASP A 167 -24.06 25.27 -41.87
N ALA A 168 -23.54 24.31 -41.11
CA ALA A 168 -22.10 24.11 -40.99
C ALA A 168 -21.58 23.32 -42.19
N VAL A 169 -20.34 23.59 -42.60
CA VAL A 169 -19.61 22.70 -43.51
C VAL A 169 -18.92 21.64 -42.67
N SER A 170 -18.88 20.39 -43.13
CA SER A 170 -18.13 19.36 -42.43
C SER A 170 -16.63 19.66 -42.51
N VAL A 171 -15.96 19.67 -41.36
CA VAL A 171 -14.52 19.97 -41.24
C VAL A 171 -13.87 19.00 -40.28
N SER A 172 -12.75 18.41 -40.68
CA SER A 172 -11.95 17.55 -39.81
C SER A 172 -11.40 18.32 -38.61
N ARG A 173 -11.45 17.70 -37.43
CA ARG A 173 -10.90 18.27 -36.20
C ARG A 173 -9.41 18.62 -36.35
N THR A 174 -9.08 19.89 -36.16
CA THR A 174 -7.69 20.36 -36.04
C THR A 174 -7.25 20.33 -34.58
N LEU A 175 -6.12 19.67 -34.31
CA LEU A 175 -5.49 19.62 -32.98
C LEU A 175 -4.24 20.52 -32.96
N PRO A 176 -4.10 21.44 -31.99
CA PRO A 176 -2.90 22.25 -31.86
C PRO A 176 -1.64 21.39 -31.69
N GLY A 177 -0.60 21.65 -32.49
CA GLY A 177 0.67 20.90 -32.45
C GLY A 177 0.65 19.55 -33.19
N PHE A 178 -0.42 19.27 -33.94
CA PHE A 178 -0.55 18.11 -34.81
C PHE A 178 -0.59 18.55 -36.27
N ASP A 179 0.02 17.75 -37.12
CA ASP A 179 0.07 17.95 -38.57
C ASP A 179 -0.62 16.78 -39.31
N GLY A 180 -0.89 16.97 -40.59
CA GLY A 180 -1.43 15.92 -41.46
C GLY A 180 -0.33 15.09 -42.10
N PHE A 181 -0.20 13.83 -41.70
CA PHE A 181 0.75 12.87 -42.24
C PHE A 181 0.05 12.01 -43.30
N ARG A 182 0.62 11.91 -44.51
CA ARG A 182 0.00 11.14 -45.59
C ARG A 182 0.31 9.65 -45.45
N VAL A 183 -0.71 8.81 -45.51
CA VAL A 183 -0.57 7.35 -45.53
C VAL A 183 0.05 6.93 -46.86
N VAL A 184 1.20 6.27 -46.80
CA VAL A 184 1.87 5.70 -47.97
C VAL A 184 1.50 4.23 -48.14
N SER A 185 1.44 3.49 -47.04
CA SER A 185 1.05 2.08 -47.04
C SER A 185 0.60 1.63 -45.65
N ASN A 186 -0.31 0.67 -45.58
CA ASN A 186 -0.75 0.02 -44.36
C ASN A 186 -0.77 -1.50 -44.59
N THR A 187 0.31 -2.18 -44.23
CA THR A 187 0.57 -3.57 -44.65
C THR A 187 0.28 -4.54 -43.51
N LEU A 188 -0.57 -5.54 -43.74
CA LEU A 188 -0.77 -6.64 -42.79
C LEU A 188 0.50 -7.49 -42.72
N LEU A 189 1.07 -7.64 -41.53
CA LEU A 189 2.30 -8.42 -41.26
C LEU A 189 2.01 -9.87 -40.84
N THR A 190 0.82 -10.14 -40.31
CA THR A 190 0.39 -11.47 -39.86
C THR A 190 -0.43 -12.17 -40.95
N PRO A 191 -0.58 -13.51 -40.91
CA PRO A 191 -1.48 -14.22 -41.82
C PRO A 191 -2.92 -13.70 -41.75
N ASP A 192 -3.63 -13.78 -42.88
CA ASP A 192 -5.06 -13.47 -42.94
C ASP A 192 -5.86 -14.38 -41.99
N GLY A 193 -6.86 -13.83 -41.31
CA GLY A 193 -7.66 -14.54 -40.31
C GLY A 193 -6.98 -14.81 -38.95
N TYR A 194 -5.75 -14.34 -38.71
CA TYR A 194 -5.16 -14.41 -37.37
C TYR A 194 -5.93 -13.50 -36.38
N GLU A 195 -6.23 -14.00 -35.19
CA GLU A 195 -7.05 -13.32 -34.17
C GLU A 195 -6.49 -11.98 -33.66
N ARG A 196 -5.20 -11.69 -33.94
CA ARG A 196 -4.51 -10.46 -33.56
C ARG A 196 -3.79 -9.85 -34.77
N PRO A 197 -4.53 -9.31 -35.75
CA PRO A 197 -3.92 -8.79 -36.95
C PRO A 197 -3.00 -7.62 -36.61
N THR A 198 -1.76 -7.71 -37.09
CA THR A 198 -0.72 -6.72 -36.82
C THR A 198 -0.27 -6.08 -38.12
N PHE A 199 -0.17 -4.75 -38.13
CA PHE A 199 0.06 -3.97 -39.33
C PHE A 199 1.31 -3.10 -39.21
N LEU A 200 1.92 -2.80 -40.36
CA LEU A 200 2.92 -1.77 -40.55
C LEU A 200 2.31 -0.58 -41.30
N LEU A 201 2.13 0.53 -40.60
CA LEU A 201 1.71 1.81 -41.18
C LEU A 201 2.95 2.63 -41.54
N THR A 202 3.04 3.08 -42.79
CA THR A 202 4.06 4.02 -43.25
C THR A 202 3.41 5.35 -43.57
N LEU A 203 3.92 6.40 -42.94
CA LEU A 203 3.45 7.77 -43.06
C LEU A 203 4.53 8.67 -43.66
N GLU A 204 4.17 9.49 -44.63
CA GLU A 204 5.01 10.57 -45.16
C GLU A 204 5.01 11.74 -44.17
N LEU A 205 6.20 12.26 -43.88
CA LEU A 205 6.39 13.40 -42.98
C LEU A 205 5.98 14.70 -43.66
N PRO A 206 5.28 15.61 -42.97
CA PRO A 206 5.05 16.96 -43.46
C PRO A 206 6.36 17.73 -43.71
N ALA A 207 6.32 18.74 -44.58
CA ALA A 207 7.49 19.55 -44.89
C ALA A 207 8.08 20.21 -43.63
N GLY A 208 9.39 20.04 -43.41
CA GLY A 208 10.11 20.60 -42.25
C GLY A 208 10.02 19.76 -40.97
N VAL A 209 9.22 18.70 -40.94
CA VAL A 209 9.14 17.78 -39.80
C VAL A 209 10.24 16.72 -39.92
N THR A 210 10.95 16.47 -38.82
CA THR A 210 12.01 15.45 -38.71
C THR A 210 11.87 14.66 -37.42
N TYR A 211 12.47 13.48 -37.35
CA TYR A 211 12.48 12.63 -36.16
C TYR A 211 13.88 12.07 -35.90
N GLN A 212 14.10 11.58 -34.68
CA GLN A 212 15.30 10.87 -34.26
C GLN A 212 15.00 9.41 -33.94
N LEU A 213 16.06 8.61 -33.89
CA LEU A 213 15.95 7.21 -33.52
C LEU A 213 15.39 7.09 -32.09
N GLY A 214 14.35 6.27 -31.93
CA GLY A 214 13.68 6.03 -30.66
C GLY A 214 12.52 6.98 -30.36
N ASP A 215 12.23 7.96 -31.22
CA ASP A 215 11.08 8.87 -31.06
C ASP A 215 9.73 8.12 -31.03
N HIS A 216 8.71 8.81 -30.52
CA HIS A 216 7.31 8.37 -30.55
C HIS A 216 6.49 9.21 -31.51
N ILE A 217 5.39 8.62 -31.97
CA ILE A 217 4.33 9.31 -32.70
C ILE A 217 3.01 9.19 -31.96
N GLN A 218 2.30 10.31 -31.88
CA GLN A 218 0.92 10.37 -31.43
C GLN A 218 0.01 10.33 -32.64
N VAL A 219 -0.97 9.43 -32.64
CA VAL A 219 -1.97 9.30 -33.69
C VAL A 219 -3.33 9.71 -33.14
N SER A 220 -3.94 10.73 -33.73
CA SER A 220 -5.34 11.06 -33.50
C SER A 220 -6.22 10.07 -34.28
N TYR A 221 -7.36 9.70 -33.69
CA TYR A 221 -8.31 8.76 -34.28
C TYR A 221 -9.72 9.32 -34.20
N ASN A 222 -10.67 8.63 -34.83
CA ASN A 222 -12.09 8.96 -34.78
C ASN A 222 -12.95 7.71 -34.55
N ASN A 223 -14.21 7.91 -34.16
CA ASN A 223 -15.16 6.81 -34.01
C ASN A 223 -15.50 6.19 -35.37
N SER A 224 -15.89 4.91 -35.38
CA SER A 224 -16.45 4.28 -36.58
C SER A 224 -17.80 4.92 -36.95
N SER A 225 -18.13 4.89 -38.24
CA SER A 225 -19.45 5.30 -38.74
C SER A 225 -20.58 4.55 -38.04
N ASP A 226 -20.43 3.24 -37.80
CA ASP A 226 -21.39 2.42 -37.03
C ASP A 226 -21.72 3.02 -35.65
N LEU A 227 -20.70 3.39 -34.86
CA LEU A 227 -20.93 3.97 -33.54
C LEU A 227 -21.62 5.33 -33.62
N VAL A 228 -21.24 6.14 -34.61
CA VAL A 228 -21.83 7.47 -34.87
C VAL A 228 -23.30 7.34 -35.27
N GLU A 229 -23.61 6.46 -36.22
CA GLU A 229 -24.96 6.19 -36.72
C GLU A 229 -25.88 5.62 -35.63
N ARG A 230 -25.41 4.59 -34.90
CA ARG A 230 -26.18 4.00 -33.79
C ARG A 230 -26.45 5.01 -32.68
N THR A 231 -25.47 5.85 -32.35
CA THR A 231 -25.64 6.92 -31.36
C THR A 231 -26.68 7.94 -31.82
N ALA A 232 -26.59 8.43 -33.06
CA ALA A 232 -27.56 9.38 -33.61
C ALA A 232 -28.98 8.80 -33.68
N SER A 233 -29.10 7.55 -34.12
CA SER A 233 -30.37 6.81 -34.14
C SER A 233 -30.98 6.68 -32.75
N ARG A 234 -30.17 6.33 -31.74
CA ARG A 234 -30.65 6.19 -30.36
C ARG A 234 -31.09 7.51 -29.72
N LEU A 235 -30.57 8.63 -30.21
CA LEU A 235 -30.97 9.98 -29.82
C LEU A 235 -32.14 10.53 -30.66
N GLY A 236 -32.54 9.85 -31.73
CA GLY A 236 -33.55 10.35 -32.67
C GLY A 236 -33.10 11.60 -33.42
N LEU A 237 -31.80 11.73 -33.71
CA LEU A 237 -31.22 12.90 -34.38
C LEU A 237 -30.67 12.54 -35.76
N SER A 238 -30.75 13.48 -36.70
CA SER A 238 -30.12 13.33 -38.03
C SER A 238 -28.66 13.80 -37.99
N LEU A 239 -27.75 12.99 -38.53
CA LEU A 239 -26.31 13.30 -38.62
C LEU A 239 -26.02 14.58 -39.42
N ASP A 240 -26.87 14.90 -40.40
CA ASP A 240 -26.78 16.11 -41.22
C ASP A 240 -27.16 17.39 -40.46
N SER A 241 -27.72 17.25 -39.25
CA SER A 241 -28.15 18.39 -38.46
C SER A 241 -26.96 19.23 -38.03
N THR A 242 -27.03 20.53 -38.28
CA THR A 242 -26.10 21.47 -37.67
C THR A 242 -26.57 21.89 -36.29
N ILE A 243 -25.63 21.83 -35.36
CA ILE A 243 -25.81 22.24 -33.96
C ILE A 243 -24.78 23.30 -33.61
N GLN A 244 -25.12 24.11 -32.62
CA GLN A 244 -24.21 25.06 -32.00
C GLN A 244 -24.21 24.79 -30.51
N LEU A 245 -23.02 24.57 -29.96
CA LEU A 245 -22.82 24.30 -28.54
C LEU A 245 -22.53 25.61 -27.83
N ARG A 246 -23.35 25.97 -26.85
CA ARG A 246 -23.06 27.06 -25.92
C ARG A 246 -22.81 26.49 -24.54
N PRO A 247 -21.61 26.66 -23.95
CA PRO A 247 -21.35 26.16 -22.62
C PRO A 247 -22.22 26.89 -21.59
N ILE A 248 -22.71 26.16 -20.59
CA ILE A 248 -23.47 26.71 -19.44
C ILE A 248 -22.50 27.26 -18.37
N GLY A 249 -21.19 27.13 -18.58
CA GLY A 249 -20.10 27.62 -17.73
C GLY A 249 -18.81 27.84 -18.53
N HIS A 250 -17.64 27.54 -17.96
CA HIS A 250 -16.37 27.64 -18.69
C HIS A 250 -16.28 26.60 -19.82
N GLY A 251 -16.07 27.07 -21.06
CA GLY A 251 -16.01 26.26 -22.27
C GLY A 251 -14.77 25.36 -22.31
N GLY A 252 -14.98 24.06 -22.54
CA GLY A 252 -13.91 23.08 -22.73
C GLY A 252 -13.44 22.97 -24.18
N TYR A 253 -12.61 21.95 -24.47
CA TYR A 253 -12.03 21.61 -25.78
C TYR A 253 -13.02 21.15 -26.88
N LEU A 254 -14.31 21.50 -26.74
CA LEU A 254 -15.34 21.28 -27.75
C LEU A 254 -15.48 22.53 -28.63
N PRO A 255 -16.01 22.40 -29.85
CA PRO A 255 -16.23 23.52 -30.76
C PRO A 255 -17.41 24.38 -30.27
N VAL A 256 -17.16 25.19 -29.26
CA VAL A 256 -18.14 26.11 -28.66
C VAL A 256 -18.38 27.32 -29.55
N ASP A 257 -19.61 27.83 -29.52
CA ASP A 257 -20.08 28.99 -30.26
C ASP A 257 -19.86 28.94 -31.79
N THR A 258 -19.48 27.78 -32.31
CA THR A 258 -19.24 27.52 -33.73
C THR A 258 -20.25 26.49 -34.24
N PRO A 259 -20.98 26.76 -35.34
CA PRO A 259 -21.81 25.74 -35.98
C PRO A 259 -20.99 24.51 -36.37
N ILE A 260 -21.45 23.32 -36.00
CA ILE A 260 -20.83 22.04 -36.34
C ILE A 260 -21.90 21.02 -36.77
N LYS A 261 -21.56 20.12 -37.70
CA LYS A 261 -22.42 18.97 -38.01
C LYS A 261 -22.43 18.00 -36.84
N LEU A 262 -23.60 17.42 -36.54
CA LEU A 262 -23.72 16.42 -35.49
C LEU A 262 -22.78 15.23 -35.75
N GLU A 263 -22.64 14.83 -37.01
CA GLU A 263 -21.69 13.79 -37.42
C GLU A 263 -20.26 14.09 -36.96
N ASP A 264 -19.72 15.28 -37.27
CA ASP A 264 -18.34 15.64 -36.94
C ASP A 264 -18.12 15.68 -35.41
N LEU A 265 -19.10 16.17 -34.65
CA LEU A 265 -19.03 16.18 -33.18
C LEU A 265 -18.93 14.75 -32.63
N LEU A 266 -19.82 13.87 -33.08
CA LEU A 266 -19.85 12.47 -32.64
C LEU A 266 -18.63 11.69 -33.14
N ARG A 267 -18.14 11.98 -34.34
CA ARG A 267 -17.02 11.27 -34.97
C ARG A 267 -15.68 11.65 -34.39
N ASP A 268 -15.39 12.95 -34.26
CA ASP A 268 -14.03 13.45 -34.06
C ASP A 268 -13.73 13.96 -32.63
N TYR A 269 -14.76 14.23 -31.83
CA TYR A 269 -14.58 14.87 -30.52
C TYR A 269 -14.91 13.96 -29.35
N LEU A 270 -16.03 13.25 -29.39
CA LEU A 270 -16.53 12.45 -28.27
C LEU A 270 -16.03 11.01 -28.35
N ASP A 271 -15.56 10.41 -27.26
CA ASP A 271 -15.17 8.99 -27.26
C ASP A 271 -16.41 8.11 -27.00
N LEU A 272 -16.96 7.54 -28.08
CA LEU A 272 -18.13 6.67 -28.03
C LEU A 272 -17.76 5.20 -27.80
N SER A 273 -16.47 4.88 -27.93
CA SER A 273 -15.94 3.52 -27.91
C SER A 273 -15.54 3.02 -26.52
N SER A 274 -15.24 3.95 -25.61
CA SER A 274 -14.90 3.64 -24.23
C SER A 274 -16.13 3.19 -23.43
N PRO A 275 -15.95 2.28 -22.45
CA PRO A 275 -17.03 1.90 -21.57
C PRO A 275 -17.50 3.09 -20.72
N PRO A 276 -18.83 3.24 -20.51
CA PRO A 276 -19.36 4.32 -19.67
C PRO A 276 -18.91 4.13 -18.23
N SER A 277 -18.58 5.23 -17.55
CA SER A 277 -18.21 5.19 -16.13
C SER A 277 -19.41 4.78 -15.27
N ARG A 278 -19.15 4.20 -14.10
CA ARG A 278 -20.22 3.83 -13.15
C ARG A 278 -21.06 5.02 -12.70
N SER A 279 -20.45 6.19 -12.52
CA SER A 279 -21.16 7.42 -12.21
C SER A 279 -22.07 7.86 -13.37
N PHE A 280 -21.65 7.62 -14.61
CA PHE A 280 -22.52 7.84 -15.77
C PHE A 280 -23.68 6.84 -15.81
N LEU A 281 -23.43 5.55 -15.51
CA LEU A 281 -24.47 4.52 -15.40
C LEU A 281 -25.52 4.82 -14.32
N GLU A 282 -25.09 5.27 -13.14
CA GLU A 282 -26.00 5.75 -12.08
C GLU A 282 -26.80 6.98 -12.55
N GLY A 283 -26.19 7.88 -13.31
CA GLY A 283 -26.91 9.01 -13.91
C GLY A 283 -27.96 8.56 -14.93
N LEU A 284 -27.69 7.49 -15.70
CA LEU A 284 -28.64 6.91 -16.67
C LEU A 284 -29.83 6.25 -15.97
N SER A 285 -29.64 5.64 -14.80
CA SER A 285 -30.76 5.02 -14.06
C SER A 285 -31.84 6.06 -13.70
N ALA A 286 -31.43 7.28 -13.37
CA ALA A 286 -32.34 8.39 -13.09
C ALA A 286 -33.14 8.86 -14.32
N LEU A 287 -32.71 8.50 -15.53
CA LEU A 287 -33.38 8.81 -16.79
C LEU A 287 -34.22 7.64 -17.33
N CYS A 288 -34.24 6.49 -16.65
CA CYS A 288 -35.03 5.34 -17.06
C CYS A 288 -36.52 5.56 -16.76
N ALA A 289 -37.36 5.31 -17.75
CA ALA A 289 -38.80 5.23 -17.55
C ALA A 289 -39.24 3.87 -16.95
N ASP A 290 -38.45 2.80 -17.17
CA ASP A 290 -38.70 1.48 -16.62
C ASP A 290 -37.95 1.30 -15.27
N PRO A 291 -38.66 1.01 -14.16
CA PRO A 291 -38.04 0.78 -12.85
C PRO A 291 -37.06 -0.40 -12.81
N ASP A 292 -37.29 -1.46 -13.59
CA ASP A 292 -36.42 -2.65 -13.57
C ASP A 292 -35.11 -2.37 -14.31
N GLU A 293 -35.16 -1.63 -15.42
CA GLU A 293 -33.96 -1.13 -16.10
C GLU A 293 -33.19 -0.13 -15.23
N ALA A 294 -33.89 0.76 -14.52
CA ALA A 294 -33.29 1.69 -13.57
C ALA A 294 -32.53 0.93 -12.47
N LEU A 295 -33.16 -0.08 -11.87
CA LEU A 295 -32.55 -0.89 -10.81
C LEU A 295 -31.36 -1.70 -11.33
N ALA A 296 -31.45 -2.24 -12.55
CA ALA A 296 -30.34 -2.97 -13.17
C ALA A 296 -29.10 -2.07 -13.38
N LEU A 297 -29.31 -0.83 -13.82
CA LEU A 297 -28.24 0.17 -13.97
C LEU A 297 -27.67 0.63 -12.62
N GLU A 298 -28.53 0.81 -11.61
CA GLU A 298 -28.11 1.13 -10.24
C GLU A 298 -27.21 0.02 -9.67
N GLN A 299 -27.65 -1.24 -9.78
CA GLN A 299 -26.88 -2.40 -9.33
C GLN A 299 -25.55 -2.53 -10.08
N LEU A 300 -25.57 -2.31 -11.41
CA LEU A 300 -24.37 -2.34 -12.23
C LEU A 300 -23.38 -1.23 -11.86
N ALA A 301 -23.89 -0.06 -11.47
CA ALA A 301 -23.08 1.05 -10.99
C ALA A 301 -22.55 0.82 -9.57
N GLU A 302 -23.34 0.23 -8.66
CA GLU A 302 -23.08 0.11 -7.21
C GLU A 302 -22.28 -1.12 -6.78
N ASP A 303 -22.37 -2.23 -7.51
CA ASP A 303 -21.71 -3.46 -7.09
C ASP A 303 -20.18 -3.31 -7.24
N MET A 304 -19.46 -3.13 -6.13
CA MET A 304 -18.00 -2.99 -6.09
C MET A 304 -17.26 -4.31 -5.79
N THR A 305 -17.95 -5.45 -5.81
CA THR A 305 -17.34 -6.76 -5.52
C THR A 305 -16.37 -7.19 -6.63
N ILE A 306 -15.30 -7.91 -6.29
CA ILE A 306 -14.38 -8.45 -7.30
C ILE A 306 -15.13 -9.49 -8.14
N GLY A 307 -15.08 -9.37 -9.47
CA GLY A 307 -15.81 -10.26 -10.39
C GLY A 307 -17.29 -9.90 -10.61
N ASN A 308 -17.73 -8.72 -10.13
CA ASN A 308 -19.06 -8.16 -10.38
C ASN A 308 -19.40 -8.04 -11.88
N LEU A 309 -20.68 -7.78 -12.16
CA LEU A 309 -21.20 -7.71 -13.52
C LEU A 309 -20.50 -6.62 -14.36
N TYR A 310 -20.20 -5.45 -13.79
CA TYR A 310 -19.44 -4.39 -14.47
C TYR A 310 -18.03 -4.85 -14.85
N SER A 311 -17.32 -5.57 -13.97
CA SER A 311 -15.98 -6.11 -14.25
C SER A 311 -16.00 -7.20 -15.32
N LYS A 312 -17.13 -7.88 -15.56
CA LYS A 312 -17.32 -8.77 -16.72
C LYS A 312 -17.47 -7.98 -18.03
N TYR A 313 -18.07 -6.79 -17.98
CA TYR A 313 -18.17 -5.89 -19.13
C TYR A 313 -16.84 -5.19 -19.46
N VAL A 314 -16.03 -4.82 -18.45
CA VAL A 314 -14.79 -4.03 -18.65
C VAL A 314 -13.48 -4.81 -18.45
N GLY A 315 -13.55 -6.08 -18.03
CA GLY A 315 -12.38 -6.89 -17.68
C GLY A 315 -11.61 -7.48 -18.87
N GLY A 316 -10.36 -7.87 -18.62
CA GLY A 316 -9.43 -8.39 -19.64
C GLY A 316 -9.56 -9.89 -19.95
N ASN A 317 -10.50 -10.61 -19.32
CA ASN A 317 -10.70 -12.04 -19.60
C ASN A 317 -11.58 -12.22 -20.84
N ALA A 318 -10.98 -12.65 -21.95
CA ALA A 318 -11.65 -12.88 -23.22
C ALA A 318 -12.84 -13.84 -23.15
N ALA A 319 -12.88 -14.75 -22.17
CA ALA A 319 -13.97 -15.73 -22.01
C ALA A 319 -15.29 -15.12 -21.51
N PHE A 320 -15.26 -13.93 -20.89
CA PHE A 320 -16.44 -13.29 -20.30
C PHE A 320 -16.61 -11.82 -20.71
N ARG A 321 -15.71 -11.31 -21.57
CA ARG A 321 -15.73 -9.93 -22.04
C ARG A 321 -16.99 -9.68 -22.85
N THR A 322 -17.96 -8.99 -22.25
CA THR A 322 -19.16 -8.56 -22.96
C THR A 322 -18.97 -7.10 -23.36
N PRO A 323 -19.10 -6.78 -24.65
CA PRO A 323 -18.94 -5.42 -25.14
C PRO A 323 -19.91 -4.44 -24.49
N PHE A 324 -19.38 -3.27 -24.13
CA PHE A 324 -20.05 -2.35 -23.21
C PHE A 324 -19.67 -0.91 -23.54
N THR A 325 -20.05 -0.42 -24.72
CA THR A 325 -19.93 1.02 -25.07
C THR A 325 -21.13 1.81 -24.56
N LEU A 326 -21.07 3.14 -24.63
CA LEU A 326 -22.23 3.99 -24.31
C LEU A 326 -23.48 3.55 -25.06
N VAL A 327 -23.37 3.39 -26.38
CA VAL A 327 -24.52 3.08 -27.23
C VAL A 327 -25.05 1.67 -26.96
N ASP A 328 -24.17 0.72 -26.61
CA ASP A 328 -24.61 -0.61 -26.17
C ASP A 328 -25.47 -0.54 -24.92
N VAL A 329 -25.11 0.30 -23.93
CA VAL A 329 -25.92 0.50 -22.73
C VAL A 329 -27.28 1.11 -23.06
N LEU A 330 -27.30 2.11 -23.95
CA LEU A 330 -28.55 2.77 -24.36
C LEU A 330 -29.47 1.81 -25.15
N GLU A 331 -28.91 0.88 -25.92
CA GLU A 331 -29.65 -0.15 -26.65
C GLU A 331 -30.14 -1.28 -25.73
N LEU A 332 -29.34 -1.68 -24.74
CA LEU A 332 -29.73 -2.68 -23.72
C LEU A 332 -30.83 -2.17 -22.78
N HIS A 333 -30.90 -0.86 -22.59
CA HIS A 333 -31.87 -0.19 -21.73
C HIS A 333 -32.66 0.87 -22.52
N PRO A 334 -33.61 0.45 -23.39
CA PRO A 334 -34.35 1.35 -24.27
C PRO A 334 -35.24 2.34 -23.52
N SER A 335 -35.58 2.10 -22.24
CA SER A 335 -36.40 3.03 -21.46
C SER A 335 -35.64 4.30 -21.03
N ILE A 336 -34.32 4.34 -21.20
CA ILE A 336 -33.51 5.54 -20.91
C ILE A 336 -33.95 6.70 -21.81
N GLN A 337 -34.42 7.77 -21.18
CA GLN A 337 -34.78 9.04 -21.81
C GLN A 337 -33.59 10.00 -21.80
N ILE A 338 -32.62 9.75 -22.70
CA ILE A 338 -31.43 10.58 -22.86
C ILE A 338 -31.53 11.50 -24.09
N GLY A 339 -30.86 12.65 -24.03
CA GLY A 339 -30.75 13.59 -25.14
C GLY A 339 -29.30 14.00 -25.34
N LEU A 340 -28.98 14.63 -26.49
CA LEU A 340 -27.61 15.02 -26.82
C LEU A 340 -26.97 15.91 -25.75
N HIS A 341 -27.74 16.77 -25.10
CA HIS A 341 -27.28 17.64 -24.01
C HIS A 341 -26.84 16.90 -22.74
N HIS A 342 -27.29 15.65 -22.55
CA HIS A 342 -26.81 14.75 -21.49
C HIS A 342 -25.54 14.00 -21.89
N ILE A 343 -25.26 13.83 -23.19
CA ILE A 343 -24.03 13.18 -23.67
C ILE A 343 -22.89 14.19 -23.75
N VAL A 344 -23.14 15.35 -24.37
CA VAL A 344 -22.14 16.40 -24.56
C VAL A 344 -21.71 16.96 -23.20
N GLY A 345 -20.46 16.71 -22.85
CA GLY A 345 -19.84 17.11 -21.58
C GLY A 345 -19.78 16.02 -20.51
N ASN A 346 -20.52 14.92 -20.64
CA ASN A 346 -20.49 13.82 -19.68
C ASN A 346 -19.73 12.57 -20.16
N ILE A 347 -19.37 12.50 -21.44
CA ILE A 347 -18.46 11.49 -21.97
C ILE A 347 -17.07 12.06 -22.26
N SER A 348 -16.05 11.19 -22.21
CA SER A 348 -14.67 11.56 -22.47
C SER A 348 -14.48 12.06 -23.90
N LEU A 349 -13.46 12.90 -24.11
CA LEU A 349 -13.07 13.32 -25.44
C LEU A 349 -12.05 12.34 -26.03
N ILE A 350 -12.05 12.19 -27.34
CA ILE A 350 -11.02 11.42 -28.05
C ILE A 350 -9.66 12.08 -27.83
N ARG A 351 -8.68 11.27 -27.40
CA ARG A 351 -7.28 11.67 -27.15
C ARG A 351 -6.33 10.93 -28.09
N PRO A 352 -5.28 11.59 -28.63
CA PRO A 352 -4.27 10.91 -29.44
C PRO A 352 -3.55 9.77 -28.69
N ARG A 353 -3.20 8.70 -29.40
CA ARG A 353 -2.55 7.50 -28.85
C ARG A 353 -1.06 7.44 -29.25
N TYR A 354 -0.19 7.08 -28.31
CA TYR A 354 1.25 6.95 -28.54
C TYR A 354 1.63 5.60 -29.16
N TYR A 355 2.63 5.65 -30.05
CA TYR A 355 3.29 4.48 -30.63
C TYR A 355 4.79 4.74 -30.77
N SER A 356 5.61 3.71 -30.57
CA SER A 356 7.05 3.78 -30.86
C SER A 356 7.29 3.81 -32.36
N VAL A 357 8.16 4.71 -32.81
CA VAL A 357 8.59 4.75 -34.20
C VAL A 357 9.41 3.49 -34.52
N CYS A 358 9.04 2.84 -35.62
CA CYS A 358 9.55 1.55 -36.06
C CYS A 358 10.62 1.67 -37.18
N SER A 359 11.04 2.89 -37.52
CA SER A 359 12.00 3.18 -38.59
C SER A 359 13.19 4.02 -38.12
N SER A 360 14.34 3.87 -38.79
CA SER A 360 15.48 4.78 -38.61
C SER A 360 15.37 6.02 -39.51
N PRO A 361 15.61 7.24 -38.99
CA PRO A 361 15.62 8.46 -39.80
C PRO A 361 16.76 8.49 -40.84
N LEU A 362 17.80 7.66 -40.68
CA LEU A 362 18.88 7.54 -41.67
C LEU A 362 18.46 6.72 -42.89
N GLN A 363 17.51 5.81 -42.72
CA GLN A 363 17.00 4.97 -43.81
C GLN A 363 15.75 5.58 -44.45
N LEU A 364 14.89 6.20 -43.62
CA LEU A 364 13.65 6.85 -44.04
C LEU A 364 13.60 8.29 -43.51
N PRO A 365 14.32 9.25 -44.14
CA PRO A 365 14.38 10.64 -43.65
C PRO A 365 13.09 11.43 -43.85
N HIS A 366 12.25 11.00 -44.80
CA HIS A 366 10.98 11.66 -45.15
C HIS A 366 9.74 10.84 -44.77
N HIS A 367 9.94 9.69 -44.12
CA HIS A 367 8.85 8.78 -43.74
C HIS A 367 9.06 8.25 -42.33
N VAL A 368 7.96 7.97 -41.65
CA VAL A 368 7.95 7.31 -40.35
C VAL A 368 7.12 6.04 -40.43
N GLN A 369 7.58 4.96 -39.80
CA GLN A 369 6.85 3.69 -39.75
C GLN A 369 6.37 3.39 -38.34
N VAL A 370 5.20 2.79 -38.23
CA VAL A 370 4.56 2.41 -36.97
C VAL A 370 4.05 0.99 -37.08
N VAL A 371 4.33 0.16 -36.07
CA VAL A 371 3.71 -1.16 -35.95
C VAL A 371 2.66 -1.12 -34.86
N TYR A 372 1.50 -1.66 -35.18
CA TYR A 372 0.39 -1.74 -34.24
C TYR A 372 -0.41 -3.01 -34.45
N MET A 373 -1.00 -3.49 -33.37
CA MET A 373 -1.84 -4.68 -33.36
C MET A 373 -3.27 -4.27 -33.04
N VAL A 374 -4.22 -4.83 -33.78
CA VAL A 374 -5.64 -4.67 -33.51
C VAL A 374 -6.09 -5.83 -32.63
N ASP A 375 -6.58 -5.51 -31.43
CA ASP A 375 -7.30 -6.48 -30.59
C ASP A 375 -8.75 -6.55 -31.07
N THR A 376 -9.22 -7.75 -31.38
CA THR A 376 -10.59 -7.99 -31.84
C THR A 376 -11.27 -9.02 -30.95
N TRP A 377 -12.52 -8.79 -30.58
CA TRP A 377 -13.28 -9.73 -29.75
C TRP A 377 -14.77 -9.70 -30.07
N HIS A 378 -15.44 -10.83 -29.88
CA HIS A 378 -16.87 -10.99 -30.13
C HIS A 378 -17.69 -10.74 -28.86
N CYS A 379 -18.95 -10.35 -29.04
CA CYS A 379 -19.92 -10.37 -27.95
C CYS A 379 -20.23 -11.82 -27.55
N GLY A 380 -20.08 -12.17 -26.27
CA GLY A 380 -20.41 -13.51 -25.77
C GLY A 380 -21.87 -13.93 -26.03
N ASN A 381 -22.79 -12.96 -26.10
CA ASN A 381 -24.22 -13.20 -26.35
C ASN A 381 -24.62 -13.00 -27.82
N ASP A 382 -23.74 -12.44 -28.66
CA ASP A 382 -23.95 -12.31 -30.11
C ASP A 382 -22.60 -12.46 -30.85
N PRO A 383 -22.29 -13.69 -31.30
CA PRO A 383 -21.05 -13.97 -32.03
C PRO A 383 -20.89 -13.15 -33.31
N ASN A 384 -21.95 -12.55 -33.86
CA ASN A 384 -21.84 -11.71 -35.06
C ASN A 384 -21.40 -10.28 -34.74
N LYS A 385 -21.46 -9.85 -33.47
CA LYS A 385 -21.07 -8.51 -33.04
C LYS A 385 -19.58 -8.48 -32.68
N LEU A 386 -18.76 -7.91 -33.57
CA LEU A 386 -17.30 -7.78 -33.44
C LEU A 386 -16.90 -6.39 -32.92
N PHE A 387 -15.97 -6.36 -31.97
CA PHE A 387 -15.43 -5.13 -31.39
C PHE A 387 -13.94 -5.04 -31.63
N MET A 388 -13.45 -3.80 -31.76
CA MET A 388 -12.05 -3.48 -32.00
C MET A 388 -11.62 -2.31 -31.13
N GLY A 389 -10.34 -2.24 -30.75
CA GLY A 389 -9.79 -1.06 -30.10
C GLY A 389 -9.92 0.20 -30.99
N ALA A 390 -10.25 1.36 -30.41
CA ALA A 390 -10.61 2.56 -31.18
C ALA A 390 -9.49 3.06 -32.11
N ALA A 391 -8.29 3.33 -31.56
CA ALA A 391 -7.16 3.84 -32.32
C ALA A 391 -6.61 2.81 -33.32
N ALA A 392 -6.36 1.57 -32.87
CA ALA A 392 -5.87 0.51 -33.74
C ALA A 392 -6.88 0.13 -34.83
N GLY A 393 -8.18 0.10 -34.49
CA GLY A 393 -9.28 -0.11 -35.43
C GLY A 393 -9.38 1.01 -36.45
N TYR A 394 -9.27 2.28 -36.04
CA TYR A 394 -9.17 3.42 -36.97
C TYR A 394 -7.99 3.23 -37.94
N MET A 395 -6.78 2.99 -37.41
CA MET A 395 -5.60 2.83 -38.24
C MET A 395 -5.69 1.64 -39.20
N SER A 396 -6.34 0.54 -38.80
CA SER A 396 -6.51 -0.65 -39.64
C SER A 396 -7.33 -0.41 -40.91
N ARG A 397 -8.15 0.65 -40.93
CA ARG A 397 -8.97 1.03 -42.09
C ARG A 397 -8.29 2.02 -43.03
N LEU A 398 -7.13 2.56 -42.65
CA LEU A 398 -6.40 3.54 -43.46
C LEU A 398 -5.85 2.93 -44.74
N VAL A 399 -6.00 3.65 -45.84
CA VAL A 399 -5.50 3.28 -47.17
C VAL A 399 -4.50 4.32 -47.71
N PRO A 400 -3.63 3.96 -48.68
CA PRO A 400 -2.71 4.91 -49.29
C PRO A 400 -3.43 6.15 -49.82
N GLY A 401 -2.92 7.33 -49.46
CA GLY A 401 -3.48 8.63 -49.82
C GLY A 401 -4.25 9.32 -48.69
N ASP A 402 -4.71 8.58 -47.68
CA ASP A 402 -5.38 9.15 -46.50
C ASP A 402 -4.46 10.09 -45.73
N ILE A 403 -5.04 11.03 -44.99
CA ILE A 403 -4.31 11.96 -44.12
C ILE A 403 -4.63 11.63 -42.66
N VAL A 404 -3.58 11.34 -41.88
CA VAL A 404 -3.66 11.05 -40.45
C VAL A 404 -3.16 12.24 -39.67
N THR A 405 -3.96 12.72 -38.72
CA THR A 405 -3.54 13.80 -37.82
C THR A 405 -2.61 13.24 -36.75
N SER A 406 -1.34 13.65 -36.80
CA SER A 406 -0.29 13.10 -35.95
C SER A 406 0.69 14.14 -35.43
N SER A 407 1.40 13.81 -34.36
CA SER A 407 2.48 14.63 -33.81
C SER A 407 3.65 13.75 -33.40
N LEU A 408 4.87 14.23 -33.56
CA LEU A 408 6.10 13.52 -33.18
C LEU A 408 6.65 14.09 -31.87
N SER A 409 7.17 13.20 -31.03
CA SER A 409 7.76 13.57 -29.74
C SER A 409 9.01 12.76 -29.45
N ARG A 410 9.88 13.29 -28.59
CA ARG A 410 11.12 12.63 -28.18
C ARG A 410 10.85 11.32 -27.47
N GLY A 411 11.61 10.31 -27.88
CA GLY A 411 11.70 8.99 -27.26
C GLY A 411 12.22 9.01 -25.83
N TYR A 412 12.04 7.90 -25.12
CA TYR A 412 12.57 7.74 -23.76
C TYR A 412 13.98 7.13 -23.79
N PHE A 413 14.20 6.09 -24.59
CA PHE A 413 15.49 5.42 -24.62
C PHE A 413 16.68 6.34 -24.93
N ARG A 414 17.66 6.32 -24.03
CA ARG A 414 18.97 6.93 -24.21
C ARG A 414 19.89 5.92 -24.87
N LEU A 415 20.20 6.16 -26.12
CA LEU A 415 21.08 5.29 -26.89
C LEU A 415 22.54 5.43 -26.41
N PRO A 416 23.33 4.34 -26.43
CA PRO A 416 24.77 4.43 -26.19
C PRO A 416 25.44 5.39 -27.18
N THR A 417 26.40 6.18 -26.71
CA THR A 417 27.15 7.11 -27.57
C THR A 417 28.09 6.38 -28.54
N SER A 418 28.60 5.20 -28.14
CA SER A 418 29.42 4.34 -28.98
C SER A 418 28.58 3.27 -29.68
N LEU A 419 28.83 3.06 -30.98
CA LEU A 419 28.24 1.96 -31.75
C LEU A 419 28.82 0.59 -31.36
N GLU A 420 29.93 0.56 -30.61
CA GLU A 420 30.58 -0.67 -30.14
C GLU A 420 30.00 -1.19 -28.82
N THR A 421 29.19 -0.40 -28.11
CA THR A 421 28.56 -0.84 -26.85
C THR A 421 27.60 -2.01 -27.11
N PRO A 422 27.76 -3.18 -26.46
CA PRO A 422 26.84 -4.31 -26.62
C PRO A 422 25.42 -3.98 -26.13
N ILE A 423 24.42 -4.56 -26.78
CA ILE A 423 23.01 -4.33 -26.44
C ILE A 423 22.31 -5.66 -26.18
N LEU A 424 21.69 -5.77 -25.00
CA LEU A 424 20.81 -6.86 -24.61
C LEU A 424 19.36 -6.35 -24.65
N GLY A 425 18.60 -6.81 -25.64
CA GLY A 425 17.22 -6.39 -25.87
C GLY A 425 16.21 -7.45 -25.46
N VAL A 426 15.08 -7.00 -24.93
CA VAL A 426 13.84 -7.78 -24.82
C VAL A 426 12.72 -7.04 -25.54
N ALA A 427 12.11 -7.70 -26.51
CA ALA A 427 10.92 -7.21 -27.21
C ALA A 427 9.73 -8.14 -26.96
N LEU A 428 8.54 -7.60 -26.69
CA LEU A 428 7.29 -8.36 -26.68
C LEU A 428 6.33 -7.86 -27.77
N GLY A 429 5.96 -8.72 -28.71
CA GLY A 429 5.04 -8.37 -29.80
C GLY A 429 5.44 -7.09 -30.54
N THR A 430 4.57 -6.07 -30.55
CA THR A 430 4.83 -4.78 -31.22
C THR A 430 5.98 -3.97 -30.60
N GLY A 431 6.47 -4.35 -29.42
CA GLY A 431 7.69 -3.81 -28.81
C GLY A 431 8.95 -4.02 -29.66
N ILE A 432 8.88 -4.86 -30.70
CA ILE A 432 9.93 -4.98 -31.73
C ILE A 432 10.25 -3.65 -32.44
N SER A 433 9.32 -2.67 -32.40
CA SER A 433 9.42 -1.41 -33.14
C SER A 433 10.72 -0.66 -32.89
N PHE A 434 11.07 -0.45 -31.61
CA PHE A 434 12.31 0.24 -31.24
C PHE A 434 13.55 -0.52 -31.73
N PHE A 435 13.58 -1.84 -31.52
CA PHE A 435 14.72 -2.68 -31.89
C PHE A 435 14.93 -2.76 -33.41
N ARG A 436 13.84 -2.79 -34.18
CA ARG A 436 13.91 -2.71 -35.64
C ARG A 436 14.51 -1.39 -36.10
N ALA A 437 14.03 -0.27 -35.58
CA ALA A 437 14.58 1.05 -35.90
C ALA A 437 16.08 1.14 -35.54
N LEU A 438 16.45 0.59 -34.38
CA LEU A 438 17.84 0.54 -33.92
C LEU A 438 18.73 -0.31 -34.83
N LEU A 439 18.26 -1.49 -35.25
CA LEU A 439 18.97 -2.37 -36.19
C LEU A 439 19.16 -1.71 -37.56
N GLN A 440 18.14 -1.04 -38.09
CA GLN A 440 18.25 -0.25 -39.32
C GLN A 440 19.31 0.84 -39.22
N HIS A 441 19.33 1.57 -38.09
CA HIS A 441 20.31 2.61 -37.85
C HIS A 441 21.73 2.06 -37.77
N ARG A 442 21.91 0.93 -37.08
CA ARG A 442 23.20 0.24 -36.94
C ARG A 442 23.69 -0.34 -38.26
N ALA A 443 22.79 -0.91 -39.05
CA ALA A 443 23.09 -1.41 -40.39
C ALA A 443 23.57 -0.31 -41.33
N TYR A 444 22.92 0.86 -41.32
CA TYR A 444 23.36 2.02 -42.10
C TYR A 444 24.81 2.42 -41.75
N HIS A 445 25.17 2.48 -40.47
CA HIS A 445 26.55 2.79 -40.06
C HIS A 445 27.54 1.69 -40.45
N GLN A 446 27.15 0.41 -40.36
CA GLN A 446 27.99 -0.70 -40.85
C GLN A 446 28.24 -0.57 -42.37
N ASP A 447 27.24 -0.15 -43.15
CA ASP A 447 27.37 0.09 -44.59
C ASP A 447 28.29 1.28 -44.90
N GLN A 448 28.47 2.21 -43.95
CA GLN A 448 29.46 3.28 -44.00
C GLN A 448 30.82 2.89 -43.38
N HIS A 449 31.09 1.59 -43.23
CA HIS A 449 32.32 1.02 -42.68
C HIS A 449 32.61 1.38 -41.21
N ALA A 450 31.60 1.80 -40.43
CA ALA A 450 31.75 1.94 -38.98
C ALA A 450 31.83 0.57 -38.30
N VAL A 451 32.57 0.50 -37.19
CA VAL A 451 32.59 -0.69 -36.32
C VAL A 451 31.34 -0.66 -35.44
N VAL A 452 30.57 -1.75 -35.48
CA VAL A 452 29.27 -1.87 -34.82
C VAL A 452 29.21 -3.21 -34.09
N SER A 453 28.88 -3.20 -32.80
CA SER A 453 28.73 -4.45 -32.02
C SER A 453 27.45 -5.21 -32.37
N LYS A 454 27.44 -6.51 -32.09
CA LYS A 454 26.23 -7.36 -32.18
C LYS A 454 25.22 -6.99 -31.08
N MET A 455 23.93 -6.99 -31.40
CA MET A 455 22.83 -6.91 -30.44
C MET A 455 22.26 -8.30 -30.19
N ARG A 456 22.01 -8.69 -28.94
CA ARG A 456 21.24 -9.90 -28.62
C ARG A 456 19.80 -9.52 -28.30
N LEU A 457 18.82 -10.12 -28.95
CA LEU A 457 17.40 -9.80 -28.79
C LEU A 457 16.60 -11.03 -28.42
N TYR A 458 16.00 -11.01 -27.23
CA TYR A 458 14.97 -11.96 -26.84
C TYR A 458 13.61 -11.45 -27.30
N PHE A 459 13.00 -12.14 -28.26
CA PHE A 459 11.75 -11.70 -28.88
C PHE A 459 10.60 -12.61 -28.48
N GLY A 460 9.71 -12.11 -27.62
CA GLY A 460 8.53 -12.82 -27.15
C GLY A 460 7.35 -12.65 -28.10
N ILE A 461 6.89 -13.77 -28.65
CA ILE A 461 5.76 -13.89 -29.58
C ILE A 461 4.84 -15.05 -29.14
N ARG A 462 3.64 -15.17 -29.71
CA ARG A 462 2.79 -16.33 -29.41
C ARG A 462 3.17 -17.53 -30.26
N HIS A 463 3.25 -17.32 -31.57
CA HIS A 463 3.42 -18.35 -32.57
C HIS A 463 4.42 -17.93 -33.63
N ALA A 464 5.51 -18.69 -33.80
CA ALA A 464 6.50 -18.44 -34.84
C ALA A 464 5.86 -18.34 -36.24
N ALA A 465 4.89 -19.22 -36.53
CA ALA A 465 4.25 -19.26 -37.85
C ALA A 465 3.22 -18.14 -38.09
N LYS A 466 2.83 -17.35 -37.07
CA LYS A 466 1.74 -16.37 -37.18
C LYS A 466 2.13 -14.95 -36.83
N ASP A 467 2.91 -14.72 -35.77
CA ASP A 467 3.21 -13.37 -35.26
C ASP A 467 4.70 -13.06 -35.09
N PHE A 468 5.56 -13.76 -35.84
CA PHE A 468 6.97 -13.41 -35.98
C PHE A 468 7.16 -12.22 -36.93
N LEU A 469 6.95 -11.02 -36.40
CA LEU A 469 7.05 -9.78 -37.17
C LEU A 469 8.48 -9.58 -37.73
N PHE A 470 8.57 -9.26 -39.02
CA PHE A 470 9.82 -8.93 -39.73
C PHE A 470 10.86 -10.06 -39.80
N GLU A 471 10.45 -11.33 -39.75
CA GLU A 471 11.36 -12.48 -39.73
C GLU A 471 12.47 -12.40 -40.80
N ASN A 472 12.14 -12.16 -42.06
CA ASN A 472 13.12 -12.06 -43.16
C ASN A 472 14.14 -10.92 -42.95
N GLU A 473 13.69 -9.76 -42.46
CA GLU A 473 14.55 -8.59 -42.21
C GLU A 473 15.47 -8.86 -41.00
N LEU A 474 14.93 -9.43 -39.93
CA LEU A 474 15.70 -9.82 -38.75
C LEU A 474 16.75 -10.89 -39.10
N GLN A 475 16.39 -11.89 -39.91
CA GLN A 475 17.33 -12.92 -40.37
C GLN A 475 18.46 -12.34 -41.24
N ALA A 476 18.17 -11.31 -42.04
CA ALA A 476 19.21 -10.60 -42.78
C ALA A 476 20.23 -9.92 -41.83
N TYR A 477 19.78 -9.34 -40.71
CA TYR A 477 20.68 -8.78 -39.70
C TYR A 477 21.47 -9.84 -38.94
N VAL A 478 20.91 -11.04 -38.72
CA VAL A 478 21.65 -12.19 -38.20
C VAL A 478 22.78 -12.58 -39.15
N ASN A 479 22.49 -12.70 -40.45
CA ASN A 479 23.48 -13.07 -41.47
C ASN A 479 24.58 -12.00 -41.63
N ARG A 480 24.27 -10.73 -41.34
CA ARG A 480 25.22 -9.60 -41.32
C ARG A 480 26.05 -9.50 -40.03
N GLY A 481 25.80 -10.37 -39.04
CA GLY A 481 26.47 -10.35 -37.75
C GLY A 481 26.06 -9.17 -36.83
N LEU A 482 24.95 -8.50 -37.14
CA LEU A 482 24.43 -7.37 -36.35
C LEU A 482 23.47 -7.81 -35.24
N LEU A 483 22.84 -8.98 -35.39
CA LEU A 483 21.80 -9.49 -34.50
C LEU A 483 22.07 -10.94 -34.09
N GLU A 484 21.91 -11.22 -32.81
CA GLU A 484 21.73 -12.56 -32.27
C GLU A 484 20.28 -12.68 -31.76
N LEU A 485 19.45 -13.37 -32.52
CA LEU A 485 18.00 -13.42 -32.29
C LEU A 485 17.62 -14.67 -31.49
N VAL A 486 16.88 -14.47 -30.40
CA VAL A 486 16.36 -15.54 -29.53
C VAL A 486 14.84 -15.44 -29.49
N PRO A 487 14.12 -16.16 -30.38
CA PRO A 487 12.66 -16.18 -30.35
C PRO A 487 12.15 -16.98 -29.15
N ALA A 488 11.09 -16.48 -28.52
CA ALA A 488 10.37 -17.15 -27.44
C ALA A 488 8.87 -17.23 -27.79
N CYS A 489 8.46 -18.41 -28.28
CA CYS A 489 7.11 -18.67 -28.76
C CYS A 489 6.25 -19.31 -27.66
N SER A 490 5.40 -18.50 -27.04
CA SER A 490 4.66 -18.91 -25.84
C SER A 490 3.55 -19.93 -26.07
N HIS A 491 3.10 -20.15 -27.31
CA HIS A 491 1.94 -20.99 -27.64
C HIS A 491 2.25 -22.08 -28.68
N ASP A 492 3.51 -22.27 -29.09
CA ASP A 492 3.90 -23.30 -30.06
C ASP A 492 4.20 -24.66 -29.41
N SER A 493 4.25 -24.73 -28.08
CA SER A 493 4.53 -25.95 -27.33
C SER A 493 3.64 -26.05 -26.09
N ASN A 494 3.61 -27.23 -25.45
CA ASN A 494 2.92 -27.41 -24.17
C ASN A 494 3.58 -26.64 -23.01
N GLU A 495 4.84 -26.21 -23.19
CA GLU A 495 5.55 -25.36 -22.25
C GLU A 495 5.36 -23.88 -22.61
N PHE A 496 5.06 -23.05 -21.61
CA PHE A 496 4.83 -21.61 -21.81
C PHE A 496 6.17 -20.86 -21.92
N VAL A 497 6.76 -20.90 -23.11
CA VAL A 497 8.08 -20.32 -23.39
C VAL A 497 8.01 -18.80 -23.58
N THR A 498 8.70 -18.06 -22.72
CA THR A 498 8.75 -16.58 -22.75
C THR A 498 10.20 -16.08 -22.76
N PRO A 499 10.47 -14.80 -23.06
CA PRO A 499 11.81 -14.25 -22.92
C PRO A 499 12.40 -14.44 -21.51
N VAL A 500 11.57 -14.41 -20.46
CA VAL A 500 11.96 -14.73 -19.07
C VAL A 500 12.56 -16.14 -18.98
N THR A 501 11.89 -17.14 -19.56
CA THR A 501 12.43 -18.51 -19.59
C THR A 501 13.73 -18.59 -20.38
N LYS A 502 13.81 -17.95 -21.56
CA LYS A 502 15.02 -17.95 -22.39
C LYS A 502 16.20 -17.24 -21.76
N LEU A 503 15.97 -16.16 -21.03
CA LEU A 503 17.01 -15.46 -20.26
C LEU A 503 17.63 -16.39 -19.20
N ARG A 504 16.82 -17.26 -18.58
CA ARG A 504 17.28 -18.26 -17.61
C ARG A 504 18.00 -19.43 -18.27
N ASP A 505 17.57 -19.85 -19.46
CA ASP A 505 18.17 -20.97 -20.20
C ASP A 505 19.59 -20.65 -20.73
N PHE A 506 19.88 -19.37 -21.00
CA PHE A 506 21.14 -18.92 -21.59
C PHE A 506 21.91 -17.92 -20.71
N PRO A 507 22.26 -18.29 -19.47
CA PRO A 507 22.78 -17.34 -18.49
C PRO A 507 24.16 -16.79 -18.88
N ASN A 508 25.04 -17.63 -19.46
CA ASN A 508 26.35 -17.22 -19.96
C ASN A 508 26.26 -16.10 -21.01
N SER A 509 25.27 -16.18 -21.91
CA SER A 509 25.06 -15.16 -22.94
C SER A 509 24.50 -13.86 -22.38
N VAL A 510 23.74 -13.91 -21.28
CA VAL A 510 23.28 -12.70 -20.58
C VAL A 510 24.48 -12.00 -19.93
N ALA A 511 25.29 -12.74 -19.17
CA ALA A 511 26.48 -12.21 -18.50
C ALA A 511 27.49 -11.61 -19.51
N GLU A 512 27.78 -12.33 -20.61
CA GLU A 512 28.70 -11.85 -21.67
C GLU A 512 28.36 -10.42 -22.14
N TYR A 513 27.08 -10.10 -22.29
CA TYR A 513 26.66 -8.77 -22.73
C TYR A 513 26.76 -7.72 -21.61
N LEU A 514 26.30 -8.06 -20.40
CA LEU A 514 26.19 -7.09 -19.31
C LEU A 514 27.54 -6.79 -18.65
N ASP A 515 28.42 -7.78 -18.54
CA ASP A 515 29.78 -7.63 -17.97
C ASP A 515 30.67 -6.75 -18.84
N ASN A 516 30.47 -6.79 -20.16
CA ASN A 516 31.19 -5.96 -21.13
C ASN A 516 30.58 -4.54 -21.27
N GLN A 517 30.08 -3.98 -20.16
CA GLN A 517 29.47 -2.65 -20.10
C GLN A 517 28.28 -2.46 -21.05
N GLY A 518 27.58 -3.56 -21.39
CA GLY A 518 26.41 -3.52 -22.25
C GLY A 518 25.22 -2.79 -21.62
N VAL A 519 24.28 -2.42 -22.49
CA VAL A 519 23.01 -1.77 -22.11
C VAL A 519 21.87 -2.74 -22.30
N TYR A 520 20.98 -2.78 -21.31
CA TYR A 520 19.72 -3.50 -21.34
C TYR A 520 18.57 -2.59 -21.77
N PHE A 521 17.81 -3.04 -22.77
CA PHE A 521 16.56 -2.41 -23.22
C PHE A 521 15.40 -3.40 -23.14
N TYR A 522 14.28 -2.95 -22.58
CA TYR A 522 13.00 -3.66 -22.65
C TYR A 522 11.96 -2.81 -23.39
N CYS A 523 11.35 -3.32 -24.45
CA CYS A 523 10.20 -2.70 -25.11
C CYS A 523 9.03 -3.69 -25.22
N GLY A 524 7.88 -3.40 -24.62
CA GLY A 524 6.78 -4.37 -24.60
C GLY A 524 5.61 -4.00 -23.68
N ILE A 525 4.91 -5.01 -23.16
CA ILE A 525 3.75 -4.81 -22.27
C ILE A 525 4.21 -4.31 -20.89
N GLY A 526 3.48 -3.35 -20.31
CA GLY A 526 3.69 -2.82 -18.95
C GLY A 526 3.17 -3.71 -17.82
N GLY A 527 3.03 -3.14 -16.62
CA GLY A 527 2.60 -3.89 -15.43
C GLY A 527 3.74 -4.71 -14.80
N THR A 528 3.47 -5.94 -14.40
CA THR A 528 4.44 -6.80 -13.66
C THR A 528 5.51 -7.42 -14.56
N ILE A 529 5.31 -7.41 -15.88
CA ILE A 529 6.15 -8.13 -16.84
C ILE A 529 7.62 -7.68 -16.85
N PRO A 530 7.98 -6.38 -16.85
CA PRO A 530 9.38 -5.95 -16.80
C PRO A 530 10.14 -6.50 -15.58
N TYR A 531 9.48 -6.62 -14.42
CA TYR A 531 10.09 -7.13 -13.19
C TYR A 531 10.42 -8.62 -13.28
N PHE A 532 9.64 -9.41 -14.01
CA PHE A 532 9.99 -10.82 -14.25
C PHE A 532 11.26 -10.97 -15.09
N HIS A 533 11.50 -10.06 -16.04
CA HIS A 533 12.73 -10.03 -16.82
C HIS A 533 13.92 -9.59 -15.97
N GLU A 534 13.71 -8.60 -15.09
CA GLU A 534 14.70 -8.18 -14.11
C GLU A 534 15.16 -9.35 -13.23
N ALA A 535 14.21 -10.06 -12.62
CA ALA A 535 14.49 -11.23 -11.80
C ALA A 535 15.19 -12.35 -12.59
N ALA A 536 14.80 -12.59 -13.85
CA ALA A 536 15.45 -13.58 -14.70
C ALA A 536 16.90 -13.22 -15.02
N ILE A 537 17.20 -11.95 -15.29
CA ILE A 537 18.57 -11.49 -15.54
C ILE A 537 19.41 -11.59 -14.27
N GLN A 538 18.88 -11.18 -13.12
CA GLN A 538 19.57 -11.34 -11.83
C GLN A 538 19.93 -12.81 -11.56
N THR A 539 18.98 -13.74 -11.83
CA THR A 539 19.21 -15.19 -11.70
C THR A 539 20.27 -15.69 -12.69
N ALA A 540 20.25 -15.19 -13.93
CA ALA A 540 21.21 -15.55 -14.96
C ALA A 540 22.63 -15.11 -14.58
N LEU A 541 22.82 -13.86 -14.18
CA LEU A 541 24.11 -13.35 -13.72
C LEU A 541 24.60 -14.12 -12.49
N GLN A 542 23.70 -14.42 -11.55
CA GLN A 542 24.03 -15.17 -10.34
C GLN A 542 24.62 -16.53 -10.68
N THR A 543 24.02 -17.21 -11.66
CA THR A 543 24.45 -18.52 -12.13
C THR A 543 25.86 -18.48 -12.73
N VAL A 544 26.19 -17.45 -13.51
CA VAL A 544 27.50 -17.31 -14.18
C VAL A 544 28.58 -16.84 -13.24
N HIS A 545 28.30 -15.77 -12.49
CA HIS A 545 29.25 -15.16 -11.55
C HIS A 545 29.50 -16.06 -10.32
N LYS A 546 28.64 -17.07 -10.10
CA LYS A 546 28.63 -17.91 -8.90
C LYS A 546 28.54 -17.04 -7.63
N SER A 547 27.72 -15.99 -7.71
CA SER A 547 27.50 -14.97 -6.68
C SER A 547 26.17 -15.21 -5.94
N THR A 548 25.82 -14.31 -5.02
CA THR A 548 24.50 -14.30 -4.37
C THR A 548 23.51 -13.48 -5.19
N LEU A 549 22.22 -13.85 -5.18
CA LEU A 549 21.18 -13.09 -5.89
C LEU A 549 21.15 -11.61 -5.46
N GLY A 550 21.41 -11.32 -4.18
CA GLY A 550 21.51 -9.95 -3.68
C GLY A 550 22.65 -9.14 -4.31
N SER A 551 23.79 -9.76 -4.65
CA SER A 551 24.88 -9.10 -5.37
C SER A 551 24.48 -8.71 -6.79
N GLU A 552 23.69 -9.55 -7.46
CA GLU A 552 23.22 -9.29 -8.82
C GLU A 552 22.05 -8.32 -8.86
N MET A 553 21.25 -8.26 -7.79
CA MET A 553 20.28 -7.18 -7.59
C MET A 553 20.99 -5.82 -7.50
N GLU A 554 22.03 -5.70 -6.66
CA GLU A 554 22.86 -4.49 -6.56
C GLU A 554 23.50 -4.11 -7.91
N THR A 555 23.98 -5.10 -8.67
CA THR A 555 24.55 -4.90 -10.02
C THR A 555 23.51 -4.33 -10.99
N VAL A 556 22.30 -4.88 -10.98
CA VAL A 556 21.19 -4.40 -11.82
C VAL A 556 20.71 -3.01 -11.36
N ASP A 557 20.70 -2.73 -10.07
CA ASP A 557 20.37 -1.41 -9.54
C ASP A 557 21.42 -0.36 -9.92
N GLU A 558 22.71 -0.70 -9.90
CA GLU A 558 23.77 0.14 -10.45
C GLU A 558 23.56 0.40 -11.96
N MET A 559 23.15 -0.61 -12.72
CA MET A 559 22.82 -0.44 -14.14
C MET A 559 21.64 0.52 -14.34
N LYS A 560 20.62 0.48 -13.48
CA LYS A 560 19.51 1.45 -13.48
C LYS A 560 20.04 2.86 -13.19
N VAL A 561 20.92 3.02 -12.20
CA VAL A 561 21.49 4.32 -11.83
C VAL A 561 22.35 4.92 -12.92
N THR A 562 23.16 4.09 -13.58
CA THR A 562 24.06 4.51 -14.67
C THR A 562 23.36 4.70 -16.01
N GLY A 563 22.06 4.40 -16.10
CA GLY A 563 21.29 4.46 -17.35
C GLY A 563 21.57 3.31 -18.31
N ARG A 564 22.27 2.26 -17.85
CA ARG A 564 22.49 1.01 -18.61
C ARG A 564 21.30 0.06 -18.54
N TRP A 565 20.30 0.33 -17.69
CA TRP A 565 19.04 -0.44 -17.63
C TRP A 565 17.85 0.45 -17.95
N GLN A 566 17.22 0.22 -19.10
CA GLN A 566 16.13 1.07 -19.58
C GLN A 566 14.91 0.26 -20.03
N VAL A 567 13.74 0.74 -19.63
CA VAL A 567 12.45 0.08 -19.86
C VAL A 567 11.49 1.07 -20.52
N GLU A 568 10.88 0.65 -21.62
CA GLU A 568 9.75 1.30 -22.29
C GLU A 568 8.60 0.30 -22.35
N ALA A 569 7.48 0.57 -21.70
CA ALA A 569 6.39 -0.39 -21.64
C ALA A 569 5.06 0.25 -22.05
N PHE A 570 4.10 -0.52 -22.55
CA PHE A 570 2.82 0.01 -22.99
C PHE A 570 1.69 -0.73 -22.27
N SER A 571 0.66 0.02 -21.86
CA SER A 571 -0.50 -0.51 -21.12
C SER A 571 -1.79 -0.09 -21.82
N SER A 572 -2.85 -0.85 -21.61
CA SER A 572 -4.21 -0.48 -22.03
C SER A 572 -4.73 0.80 -21.35
N CYS A 573 -4.11 1.24 -20.25
CA CYS A 573 -4.45 2.49 -19.56
C CYS A 573 -3.51 3.64 -19.97
N LEU A 574 -4.08 4.77 -20.41
CA LEU A 574 -3.39 5.98 -20.89
C LEU A 574 -2.39 6.60 -19.88
N ASP A 575 -2.60 6.40 -18.57
CA ASP A 575 -1.76 7.00 -17.52
C ASP A 575 -0.43 6.23 -17.30
N HIS A 576 -0.37 4.94 -17.63
CA HIS A 576 0.86 4.14 -17.52
C HIS A 576 1.90 4.53 -18.60
N GLU A 577 1.43 4.84 -19.82
CA GLU A 577 2.28 5.35 -20.91
C GLU A 577 2.92 6.71 -20.55
N ASN A 578 2.22 7.53 -19.74
CA ASN A 578 2.74 8.81 -19.27
C ASN A 578 3.63 8.70 -18.02
N ALA A 579 3.42 7.70 -17.15
CA ALA A 579 4.28 7.41 -16.00
C ALA A 579 5.71 6.98 -16.39
N LEU A 580 5.85 6.34 -17.56
CA LEU A 580 7.13 5.94 -18.14
C LEU A 580 8.00 7.13 -18.57
N GLN A 581 7.38 8.24 -19.00
CA GLN A 581 8.10 9.45 -19.43
C GLN A 581 8.94 10.07 -18.31
N HIS A 582 8.59 9.81 -17.05
CA HIS A 582 9.28 10.37 -15.91
C HIS A 582 10.17 9.32 -15.21
N GLN A 583 9.93 8.02 -15.36
CA GLN A 583 10.74 6.97 -14.71
C GLN A 583 12.26 7.07 -15.04
N GLN A 584 12.63 7.54 -16.23
CA GLN A 584 14.04 7.72 -16.61
C GLN A 584 14.68 9.06 -16.18
N LYS A 585 13.92 10.00 -15.59
CA LYS A 585 14.50 11.21 -14.97
C LYS A 585 15.01 10.97 -13.54
N VAL A 586 14.53 9.95 -12.82
CA VAL A 586 14.94 9.67 -11.41
C VAL A 586 15.92 8.52 -11.26
N GLN A 587 16.10 7.67 -12.28
CA GLN A 587 16.99 6.52 -12.17
C GLN A 587 18.41 6.88 -11.70
N THR A 588 18.91 8.10 -11.96
CA THR A 588 20.23 8.53 -11.49
C THR A 588 20.39 8.88 -9.99
N LYS A 589 19.40 8.72 -9.07
CA LYS A 589 19.53 9.36 -7.73
C LYS A 589 19.04 8.70 -6.41
N LYS A 590 18.42 7.52 -6.29
CA LYS A 590 17.66 7.22 -5.04
C LYS A 590 18.11 6.16 -4.01
N GLU A 591 18.96 5.18 -4.30
CA GLU A 591 19.16 4.09 -3.31
C GLU A 591 20.30 4.30 -2.30
N ASP A 592 21.31 5.11 -2.63
CA ASP A 592 22.36 5.53 -1.69
C ASP A 592 22.11 6.89 -1.02
N THR A 593 20.96 7.51 -1.28
CA THR A 593 20.64 8.80 -0.65
C THR A 593 20.24 8.57 0.81
N PRO A 594 20.96 9.14 1.79
CA PRO A 594 20.57 9.07 3.20
C PRO A 594 19.11 9.45 3.39
N ILE A 595 18.38 8.76 4.28
CA ILE A 595 16.98 9.03 4.62
C ILE A 595 16.82 10.51 4.97
N SER A 596 17.80 11.10 5.67
CA SER A 596 17.82 12.53 5.98
C SER A 596 17.69 13.43 4.75
N ASP A 597 18.29 13.00 3.64
CA ASP A 597 18.36 13.75 2.38
C ASP A 597 17.12 13.48 1.53
N VAL A 598 16.52 12.28 1.67
CA VAL A 598 15.23 11.92 1.05
C VAL A 598 14.07 12.69 1.70
N VAL A 599 14.04 12.76 3.03
CA VAL A 599 12.91 13.36 3.77
C VAL A 599 13.09 14.86 4.02
N GLY A 600 14.32 15.37 3.89
CA GLY A 600 14.64 16.78 4.10
C GLY A 600 14.29 17.26 5.51
N ASP A 601 13.91 18.53 5.63
CA ASP A 601 13.32 19.09 6.85
C ASP A 601 11.84 18.71 6.95
N CYS A 602 11.46 18.13 8.09
CA CYS A 602 10.12 17.66 8.33
C CYS A 602 9.66 17.95 9.76
N ALA A 603 8.34 17.93 9.98
CA ALA A 603 7.75 18.31 11.26
C ALA A 603 8.04 17.29 12.38
N MET A 604 8.16 16.02 12.00
CA MET A 604 8.54 14.89 12.86
C MET A 604 9.27 13.83 12.03
N PHE A 605 9.87 12.84 12.67
CA PHE A 605 10.31 11.64 11.98
C PHE A 605 10.09 10.42 12.87
N CYS A 606 9.32 9.43 12.39
CA CYS A 606 9.11 8.19 13.13
C CYS A 606 8.89 7.05 12.15
N PHE A 607 9.63 5.94 12.32
CA PHE A 607 9.56 4.77 11.45
C PHE A 607 9.39 3.44 12.19
N GLN A 608 8.96 3.49 13.46
CA GLN A 608 8.99 2.32 14.34
C GLN A 608 7.95 1.22 14.03
N CYS A 609 6.93 1.50 13.20
CA CYS A 609 5.85 0.55 12.90
C CYS A 609 5.75 0.17 11.42
N GLY A 610 5.15 -0.99 11.15
CA GLY A 610 4.97 -1.58 9.81
C GLY A 610 4.01 -0.84 8.89
N GLN A 611 3.47 0.32 9.32
CA GLN A 611 2.64 1.21 8.49
C GLN A 611 3.26 2.60 8.33
N THR A 612 4.55 2.74 8.64
CA THR A 612 5.21 4.02 8.44
C THR A 612 5.07 4.50 7.00
N ASN A 613 4.87 5.80 6.83
CA ASN A 613 4.58 6.39 5.53
C ASN A 613 5.65 6.01 4.49
N GLN A 614 5.20 5.51 3.34
CA GLN A 614 6.04 5.11 2.20
C GLN A 614 7.06 4.00 2.48
N GLY A 615 6.99 3.30 3.63
CA GLY A 615 8.05 2.37 4.05
C GLY A 615 9.38 3.08 4.39
N ILE A 616 9.37 4.39 4.62
CA ILE A 616 10.56 5.19 4.96
C ILE A 616 10.42 5.80 6.36
N GLY A 617 9.36 6.57 6.60
CA GLY A 617 9.23 7.39 7.81
C GLY A 617 8.04 8.34 7.77
N CYS A 618 7.32 8.48 8.87
CA CYS A 618 6.27 9.48 9.03
C CYS A 618 6.88 10.87 9.28
N THR A 619 6.64 11.82 8.36
CA THR A 619 7.33 13.13 8.33
C THR A 619 6.46 14.33 8.73
N LYS A 620 5.13 14.20 8.63
CA LYS A 620 4.17 15.30 8.92
C LYS A 620 3.22 14.96 10.07
N ILE A 621 2.65 13.77 10.01
CA ILE A 621 1.84 13.15 11.05
C ILE A 621 2.07 11.65 10.92
N GLY A 622 2.03 10.91 12.03
CA GLY A 622 2.03 9.46 12.00
C GLY A 622 0.80 8.93 11.28
N VAL A 623 0.92 7.85 10.51
CA VAL A 623 -0.24 7.12 9.95
C VAL A 623 -1.19 6.67 11.06
N CYS A 624 -0.66 6.41 12.26
CA CYS A 624 -1.42 6.14 13.48
C CYS A 624 -2.14 7.34 14.11
N GLY A 625 -1.99 8.56 13.56
CA GLY A 625 -2.50 9.80 14.14
C GLY A 625 -1.54 10.51 15.11
N LYS A 626 -0.31 10.00 15.30
CA LYS A 626 0.68 10.63 16.19
C LYS A 626 1.10 12.01 15.64
N THR A 627 0.86 13.06 16.42
CA THR A 627 1.21 14.44 16.02
C THR A 627 2.70 14.71 16.15
N PRO A 628 3.24 15.75 15.47
CA PRO A 628 4.63 16.15 15.64
C PRO A 628 5.04 16.49 17.07
N THR A 629 4.14 17.12 17.83
CA THR A 629 4.32 17.43 19.25
C THR A 629 4.55 16.16 20.05
N VAL A 630 3.64 15.19 19.94
CA VAL A 630 3.75 13.92 20.66
C VAL A 630 4.99 13.14 20.22
N ALA A 631 5.31 13.14 18.91
CA ALA A 631 6.51 12.48 18.41
C ALA A 631 7.80 13.07 19.00
N ALA A 632 7.93 14.40 19.02
CA ALA A 632 9.08 15.08 19.60
C ALA A 632 9.19 14.85 21.12
N LEU A 633 8.06 14.84 21.84
CA LEU A 633 8.05 14.54 23.27
C LEU A 633 8.42 13.08 23.57
N GLN A 634 7.97 12.12 22.74
CA GLN A 634 8.40 10.72 22.85
C GLN A 634 9.91 10.58 22.58
N ASP A 635 10.45 11.25 21.56
CA ASP A 635 11.88 11.27 21.28
C ASP A 635 12.67 11.83 22.47
N LEU A 636 12.20 12.93 23.06
CA LEU A 636 12.83 13.54 24.23
C LEU A 636 12.76 12.63 25.46
N LEU A 637 11.62 12.00 25.71
CA LEU A 637 11.46 11.06 26.82
C LEU A 637 12.43 9.88 26.68
N VAL A 638 12.53 9.29 25.49
CA VAL A 638 13.48 8.18 25.24
C VAL A 638 14.93 8.65 25.42
N ASP A 639 15.27 9.86 25.01
CA ASP A 639 16.60 10.43 25.24
C ASP A 639 16.90 10.61 26.75
N HIS A 640 15.96 11.18 27.51
CA HIS A 640 16.10 11.33 28.95
C HIS A 640 16.17 9.99 29.69
N LEU A 641 15.40 8.98 29.24
CA LEU A 641 15.47 7.63 29.79
C LEU A 641 16.85 7.00 29.56
N LYS A 642 17.56 7.35 28.46
CA LYS A 642 18.96 6.92 28.28
C LYS A 642 19.89 7.56 29.29
N HIS A 643 19.71 8.84 29.62
CA HIS A 643 20.51 9.52 30.66
C HIS A 643 20.26 8.92 32.05
N LEU A 644 18.98 8.72 32.40
CA LEU A 644 18.59 8.05 33.64
C LEU A 644 19.24 6.66 33.75
N SER A 645 19.13 5.89 32.67
CA SER A 645 19.65 4.52 32.58
C SER A 645 21.16 4.44 32.66
N TRP A 646 21.88 5.42 32.14
CA TRP A 646 23.34 5.48 32.25
C TRP A 646 23.78 5.55 33.71
N TYR A 647 23.13 6.41 34.52
CA TYR A 647 23.41 6.46 35.96
C TYR A 647 22.98 5.18 36.67
N ALA A 648 21.77 4.69 36.44
CA ALA A 648 21.27 3.47 37.07
C ALA A 648 22.20 2.26 36.78
N HIS A 649 22.65 2.12 35.54
CA HIS A 649 23.61 1.09 35.15
C HIS A 649 24.97 1.27 35.82
N HIS A 650 25.53 2.48 35.86
CA HIS A 650 26.85 2.70 36.46
C HIS A 650 26.86 2.69 37.99
N ILE A 651 25.76 3.02 38.65
CA ILE A 651 25.59 2.75 40.08
C ILE A 651 25.69 1.25 40.32
N ARG A 652 24.93 0.42 39.58
CA ARG A 652 25.00 -1.05 39.67
C ARG A 652 26.37 -1.66 39.37
N VAL A 653 27.13 -1.05 38.47
CA VAL A 653 28.50 -1.50 38.17
C VAL A 653 29.44 -1.26 39.36
N VAL A 654 29.22 -0.20 40.14
CA VAL A 654 30.04 0.12 41.33
C VAL A 654 29.55 -0.63 42.56
N ASP A 655 28.22 -0.72 42.72
CA ASP A 655 27.53 -1.42 43.80
C ASP A 655 26.42 -2.33 43.23
N PRO A 656 26.75 -3.61 42.96
CA PRO A 656 25.79 -4.58 42.42
C PRO A 656 24.61 -4.90 43.34
N ASP A 657 24.74 -4.60 44.65
CA ASP A 657 23.74 -4.93 45.68
C ASP A 657 22.82 -3.74 46.01
N VAL A 658 22.91 -2.66 45.24
CA VAL A 658 22.11 -1.44 45.41
C VAL A 658 20.60 -1.72 45.31
N THR A 659 19.82 -1.24 46.28
CA THR A 659 18.35 -1.46 46.35
C THR A 659 17.51 -0.20 46.11
N SER A 660 18.13 0.97 46.15
CA SER A 660 17.51 2.29 45.97
C SER A 660 16.91 2.52 44.57
N LEU A 661 17.26 1.68 43.58
CA LEU A 661 16.85 1.85 42.18
C LEU A 661 15.45 1.30 41.86
N THR A 662 14.79 0.63 42.80
CA THR A 662 13.50 -0.08 42.57
C THR A 662 12.42 0.83 41.96
N GLU A 663 12.29 2.08 42.43
CA GLU A 663 11.30 3.01 41.90
C GLU A 663 11.65 3.47 40.47
N VAL A 664 12.94 3.71 40.21
CA VAL A 664 13.47 4.07 38.89
C VAL A 664 13.23 2.96 37.87
N ASP A 665 13.47 1.71 38.28
CA ASP A 665 13.29 0.52 37.45
C ASP A 665 11.84 0.40 36.95
N ARG A 666 10.88 0.45 37.89
CA ARG A 666 9.45 0.35 37.60
C ARG A 666 8.95 1.54 36.77
N PHE A 667 9.35 2.75 37.12
CA PHE A 667 9.03 3.95 36.35
C PHE A 667 9.52 3.85 34.90
N SER A 668 10.74 3.36 34.70
CA SER A 668 11.35 3.25 33.37
C SER A 668 10.57 2.30 32.45
N LEU A 669 9.93 1.25 32.98
CA LEU A 669 9.07 0.36 32.20
C LEU A 669 7.87 1.11 31.60
N VAL A 670 7.03 1.70 32.46
CA VAL A 670 5.80 2.36 32.02
C VAL A 670 6.09 3.59 31.15
N ALA A 671 7.15 4.34 31.47
CA ALA A 671 7.59 5.47 30.66
C ALA A 671 8.04 5.02 29.27
N LEU A 672 8.80 3.93 29.16
CA LEU A 672 9.21 3.39 27.85
C LEU A 672 8.02 2.81 27.08
N PHE A 673 7.16 2.04 27.74
CA PHE A 673 5.96 1.45 27.16
C PHE A 673 5.01 2.53 26.61
N SER A 674 4.89 3.69 27.27
CA SER A 674 4.07 4.81 26.79
C SER A 674 4.45 5.32 25.38
N THR A 675 5.68 5.06 24.93
CA THR A 675 6.21 5.48 23.62
C THR A 675 6.04 4.43 22.51
N LEU A 676 5.42 3.29 22.83
CA LEU A 676 5.09 2.22 21.88
C LEU A 676 3.91 2.66 20.98
N THR A 677 3.84 2.09 19.79
CA THR A 677 2.85 2.46 18.77
C THR A 677 1.43 2.21 19.28
N ASN A 678 0.56 3.22 19.16
CA ASN A 678 -0.84 3.18 19.60
C ASN A 678 -1.03 3.00 21.12
N VAL A 679 -0.06 3.42 21.94
CA VAL A 679 -0.22 3.45 23.41
C VAL A 679 -0.68 4.82 23.89
N ASN A 680 0.16 5.86 23.76
CA ASN A 680 -0.14 7.16 24.35
C ASN A 680 0.04 8.32 23.36
N PHE A 681 -1.00 9.14 23.25
CA PHE A 681 -1.10 10.33 22.40
C PHE A 681 -1.39 11.60 23.21
N ASP A 682 -1.36 11.52 24.54
CA ASP A 682 -1.56 12.66 25.42
C ASP A 682 -0.24 13.38 25.67
N ALA A 683 -0.09 14.55 25.05
CA ALA A 683 1.11 15.37 25.18
C ALA A 683 1.38 15.80 26.63
N THR A 684 0.32 16.01 27.45
CA THR A 684 0.47 16.43 28.85
C THR A 684 1.09 15.32 29.70
N ARG A 685 0.69 14.07 29.47
CA ARG A 685 1.31 12.92 30.14
C ARG A 685 2.79 12.77 29.79
N PHE A 686 3.18 13.03 28.54
CA PHE A 686 4.61 13.01 28.18
C PHE A 686 5.41 14.10 28.88
N VAL A 687 4.84 15.31 29.07
CA VAL A 687 5.48 16.35 29.89
C VAL A 687 5.73 15.84 31.31
N THR A 688 4.73 15.20 31.93
CA THR A 688 4.89 14.60 33.27
C THR A 688 5.97 13.52 33.30
N PHE A 689 5.97 12.59 32.34
CA PHE A 689 7.01 11.56 32.25
C PHE A 689 8.41 12.17 32.09
N ILE A 690 8.57 13.20 31.27
CA ILE A 690 9.86 13.88 31.07
C ILE A 690 10.34 14.55 32.36
N GLN A 691 9.44 15.21 33.09
CA GLN A 691 9.73 15.85 34.38
C GLN A 691 10.15 14.84 35.45
N GLN A 692 9.40 13.73 35.57
CA GLN A 692 9.73 12.64 36.49
C GLN A 692 11.08 12.00 36.14
N THR A 693 11.33 11.74 34.85
CA THR A 693 12.61 11.21 34.37
C THR A 693 13.78 12.14 34.74
N LYS A 694 13.59 13.47 34.58
CA LYS A 694 14.60 14.45 34.96
C LYS A 694 14.85 14.44 36.48
N ALA A 695 13.79 14.44 37.29
CA ALA A 695 13.91 14.41 38.74
C ALA A 695 14.66 13.15 39.23
N PHE A 696 14.32 11.97 38.69
CA PHE A 696 15.05 10.76 38.99
C PHE A 696 16.51 10.83 38.52
N THR A 697 16.79 11.38 37.34
CA THR A 697 18.16 11.54 36.83
C THR A 697 18.99 12.45 37.75
N ASP A 698 18.40 13.53 38.26
CA ASP A 698 19.06 14.45 39.19
C ASP A 698 19.41 13.77 40.53
N THR A 699 18.48 12.97 41.07
CA THR A 699 18.70 12.14 42.26
C THR A 699 19.82 11.12 42.03
N LEU A 700 19.76 10.36 40.93
CA LEU A 700 20.78 9.36 40.61
C LEU A 700 22.15 9.96 40.35
N SER A 701 22.22 11.19 39.84
CA SER A 701 23.50 11.89 39.67
C SER A 701 24.20 12.13 41.01
N GLN A 702 23.45 12.46 42.07
CA GLN A 702 24.01 12.68 43.42
C GLN A 702 24.36 11.35 44.09
N GLU A 703 23.48 10.36 43.90
CA GLU A 703 23.70 9.00 44.40
C GLU A 703 24.94 8.36 43.77
N TYR A 704 25.13 8.47 42.45
CA TYR A 704 26.30 7.94 41.76
C TYR A 704 27.61 8.50 42.31
N ALA A 705 27.66 9.82 42.58
CA ALA A 705 28.81 10.44 43.21
C ALA A 705 29.06 9.91 44.64
N THR A 706 27.98 9.67 45.39
CA THR A 706 28.03 9.15 46.76
C THR A 706 28.51 7.70 46.78
N VAL A 707 27.94 6.83 45.93
CA VAL A 707 28.31 5.42 45.78
C VAL A 707 29.75 5.29 45.30
N CYS A 708 30.16 6.05 44.29
CA CYS A 708 31.55 6.09 43.83
C CYS A 708 32.52 6.46 44.95
N LYS A 709 32.19 7.49 45.73
CA LYS A 709 33.00 7.91 46.88
C LYS A 709 33.07 6.83 47.96
N ALA A 710 31.95 6.16 48.27
CA ALA A 710 31.89 5.09 49.26
C ALA A 710 32.71 3.86 48.86
N HIS A 711 32.76 3.54 47.56
CA HIS A 711 33.50 2.39 47.01
C HIS A 711 34.91 2.73 46.51
N GLY A 712 35.39 3.98 46.68
CA GLY A 712 36.72 4.41 46.23
C GLY A 712 36.89 4.42 44.71
N VAL A 713 35.80 4.49 43.95
CA VAL A 713 35.79 4.54 42.48
C VAL A 713 35.73 6.00 42.03
N THR A 714 36.51 6.38 41.02
CA THR A 714 36.39 7.71 40.41
C THR A 714 35.17 7.75 39.49
N PRO A 715 34.22 8.68 39.68
CA PRO A 715 33.04 8.80 38.81
C PRO A 715 33.43 9.00 37.35
N ARG A 716 32.75 8.28 36.45
CA ARG A 716 32.92 8.50 35.01
C ARG A 716 32.31 9.83 34.59
N ALA A 717 32.95 10.50 33.62
CA ALA A 717 32.36 11.67 32.99
C ALA A 717 31.14 11.25 32.16
N VAL A 718 30.04 12.01 32.27
CA VAL A 718 28.85 11.78 31.44
C VAL A 718 29.14 12.12 29.97
N PRO A 719 28.63 11.34 29.00
CA PRO A 719 28.89 11.56 27.57
C PRO A 719 28.02 12.67 26.94
N TRP A 720 27.11 13.29 27.69
CA TRP A 720 26.24 14.38 27.21
C TRP A 720 26.46 15.68 27.98
N LYS A 721 25.98 16.80 27.42
CA LYS A 721 25.96 18.09 28.10
C LYS A 721 24.68 18.22 28.93
N ARG A 722 24.81 18.46 30.23
CA ARG A 722 23.68 18.72 31.13
C ARG A 722 23.23 20.17 30.98
N THR A 723 21.92 20.40 30.91
CA THR A 723 21.32 21.74 30.92
C THR A 723 20.64 21.99 32.26
N ASP A 724 21.01 23.08 32.93
CA ASP A 724 20.51 23.43 34.27
C ASP A 724 19.07 23.99 34.25
N ALA A 725 18.50 24.27 33.08
CA ALA A 725 17.15 24.82 32.96
C ALA A 725 16.07 23.77 33.30
N ASN A 726 15.18 24.12 34.22
CA ASN A 726 13.90 23.44 34.41
C ASN A 726 12.91 23.98 33.38
N VAL A 727 12.94 23.39 32.19
CA VAL A 727 12.00 23.69 31.13
C VAL A 727 10.68 22.97 31.42
N VAL A 728 9.62 23.75 31.70
CA VAL A 728 8.25 23.24 31.90
C VAL A 728 7.32 23.57 30.74
N ASP A 729 7.77 24.41 29.81
CA ASP A 729 7.01 24.79 28.64
C ASP A 729 7.05 23.70 27.56
N ILE A 730 5.87 23.36 27.02
CA ILE A 730 5.73 22.27 26.06
C ILE A 730 6.41 22.58 24.72
N GLU A 731 6.45 23.85 24.29
CA GLU A 731 7.08 24.23 23.03
C GLU A 731 8.61 24.11 23.13
N GLU A 732 9.19 24.52 24.26
CA GLU A 732 10.61 24.34 24.55
C GLU A 732 11.01 22.85 24.65
N LEU A 733 10.16 22.00 25.25
CA LEU A 733 10.36 20.54 25.26
C LEU A 733 10.29 19.95 23.86
N VAL A 734 9.32 20.36 23.04
CA VAL A 734 9.22 19.93 21.63
C VAL A 734 10.46 20.35 20.83
N ALA A 735 10.95 21.57 21.03
CA ALA A 735 12.16 22.06 20.38
C ALA A 735 13.41 21.25 20.77
N SER A 736 13.47 20.80 22.04
CA SER A 736 14.54 19.92 22.53
C SER A 736 14.42 18.51 21.94
N GLY A 737 13.21 17.94 21.91
CA GLY A 737 12.95 16.63 21.30
C GLY A 737 13.38 16.53 19.85
N LYS A 738 13.13 17.57 19.05
CA LYS A 738 13.58 17.64 17.64
C LYS A 738 15.10 17.54 17.47
N LYS A 739 15.89 17.93 18.47
CA LYS A 739 17.36 17.88 18.42
C LYS A 739 17.92 16.49 18.75
N VAL A 740 17.16 15.65 19.44
CA VAL A 740 17.59 14.32 19.91
C VAL A 740 16.89 13.15 19.22
N GLY A 741 15.82 13.44 18.47
CA GLY A 741 15.06 12.44 17.71
C GLY A 741 15.86 11.75 16.60
N VAL A 742 15.27 10.69 16.04
CA VAL A 742 15.93 9.78 15.07
C VAL A 742 16.49 10.52 13.86
N LEU A 743 15.77 11.50 13.31
CA LEU A 743 16.24 12.28 12.16
C LEU A 743 17.52 13.07 12.45
N SER A 744 17.65 13.60 13.66
CA SER A 744 18.88 14.30 14.09
C SER A 744 20.07 13.33 14.08
N ARG A 745 19.86 12.10 14.56
CA ARG A 745 20.88 11.04 14.54
C ARG A 745 21.23 10.59 13.12
N LEU A 746 20.24 10.44 12.23
CA LEU A 746 20.47 10.12 10.82
C LEU A 746 21.34 11.20 10.15
N ARG A 747 21.03 12.48 10.40
CA ARG A 747 21.81 13.62 9.88
C ARG A 747 23.24 13.65 10.42
N ALA A 748 23.41 13.42 11.72
CA ALA A 748 24.71 13.49 12.37
C ALA A 748 25.64 12.33 11.97
N GLY A 749 25.09 11.11 11.88
CA GLY A 749 25.87 9.91 11.61
C GLY A 749 26.09 9.62 10.12
N ARG A 750 25.19 10.08 9.24
CA ARG A 750 25.12 9.71 7.80
C ARG A 750 25.30 8.21 7.54
N ASN A 751 24.84 7.37 8.48
CA ASN A 751 24.90 5.92 8.43
C ASN A 751 23.55 5.36 8.87
N ASP A 752 22.58 5.42 7.96
CA ASP A 752 21.20 4.99 8.22
C ASP A 752 21.09 3.53 8.63
N ALA A 753 21.99 2.69 8.13
CA ALA A 753 22.09 1.28 8.47
C ALA A 753 22.38 1.08 9.97
N LEU A 754 23.40 1.78 10.48
CA LEU A 754 23.76 1.71 11.89
C LEU A 754 22.69 2.36 12.78
N VAL A 755 22.15 3.53 12.41
CA VAL A 755 21.07 4.17 13.17
C VAL A 755 19.83 3.27 13.19
N GLY A 756 19.50 2.63 12.07
CA GLY A 756 18.42 1.65 11.98
C GLY A 756 18.55 0.48 12.97
N LEU A 757 19.75 -0.11 13.08
CA LEU A 757 20.04 -1.15 14.09
C LEU A 757 19.96 -0.64 15.53
N GLN A 758 20.48 0.56 15.80
CA GLN A 758 20.39 1.18 17.12
C GLN A 758 18.94 1.46 17.51
N GLU A 759 18.10 1.88 16.55
CA GLU A 759 16.66 2.08 16.76
C GLU A 759 15.93 0.74 16.90
N MET A 760 16.32 -0.31 16.19
CA MET A 760 15.79 -1.67 16.41
C MET A 760 16.00 -2.12 17.86
N LEU A 761 17.13 -1.77 18.49
CA LEU A 761 17.36 -2.07 19.91
C LEU A 761 16.39 -1.29 20.80
N VAL A 762 16.23 0.02 20.57
CA VAL A 762 15.24 0.84 21.29
C VAL A 762 13.83 0.27 21.14
N TYR A 763 13.45 -0.20 19.95
CA TYR A 763 12.15 -0.81 19.69
C TYR A 763 12.02 -2.17 20.38
N GLY A 764 13.07 -2.99 20.40
CA GLY A 764 13.13 -4.20 21.21
C GLY A 764 12.90 -3.92 22.70
N LEU A 765 13.56 -2.90 23.25
CA LEU A 765 13.39 -2.49 24.65
C LEU A 765 11.97 -2.02 24.96
N LYS A 766 11.28 -1.34 24.03
CA LYS A 766 9.86 -0.97 24.19
C LYS A 766 8.96 -2.20 24.30
N GLY A 767 9.19 -3.21 23.45
CA GLY A 767 8.46 -4.48 23.53
C GLY A 767 8.74 -5.23 24.83
N LEU A 768 10.02 -5.31 25.22
CA LEU A 768 10.46 -5.93 26.48
C LEU A 768 9.80 -5.26 27.70
N ALA A 769 9.78 -3.92 27.72
CA ALA A 769 9.16 -3.16 28.80
C ALA A 769 7.66 -3.45 28.92
N ALA A 770 6.94 -3.56 27.79
CA ALA A 770 5.52 -3.88 27.80
C ALA A 770 5.22 -5.26 28.42
N TYR A 771 5.98 -6.30 28.06
CA TYR A 771 5.78 -7.63 28.66
C TYR A 771 6.16 -7.69 30.14
N THR A 772 7.21 -6.96 30.52
CA THR A 772 7.65 -6.88 31.91
C THR A 772 6.63 -6.14 32.78
N ASP A 773 6.08 -5.03 32.26
CA ASP A 773 5.01 -4.24 32.92
C ASP A 773 3.79 -5.10 33.23
N HIS A 774 3.38 -5.97 32.30
CA HIS A 774 2.29 -6.92 32.53
C HIS A 774 2.57 -7.92 33.65
N SER A 775 3.81 -8.41 33.78
CA SER A 775 4.18 -9.30 34.89
C SER A 775 4.16 -8.55 36.23
N PHE A 776 4.62 -7.29 36.21
CA PHE A 776 4.62 -6.42 37.37
C PHE A 776 3.20 -6.14 37.91
N GLN A 777 2.17 -6.11 37.07
CA GLN A 777 0.78 -5.99 37.53
C GLN A 777 0.35 -7.13 38.48
N PHE A 778 1.00 -8.30 38.40
CA PHE A 778 0.79 -9.42 39.33
C PHE A 778 1.70 -9.36 40.56
N GLY A 779 2.60 -8.38 40.64
CA GLY A 779 3.67 -8.31 41.64
C GLY A 779 4.87 -9.22 41.32
N ASN A 780 4.96 -9.76 40.11
CA ASN A 780 6.05 -10.65 39.69
C ASN A 780 7.12 -9.86 38.92
N GLU A 781 8.36 -9.91 39.40
CA GLU A 781 9.45 -9.10 38.88
C GLU A 781 10.76 -9.91 38.86
N LYS A 782 11.65 -9.59 37.90
CA LYS A 782 12.99 -10.17 37.80
C LYS A 782 14.03 -9.04 37.60
N PRO A 783 14.87 -8.73 38.61
CA PRO A 783 15.83 -7.62 38.58
C PRO A 783 16.71 -7.57 37.32
N GLU A 784 17.11 -8.74 36.80
CA GLU A 784 17.96 -8.85 35.63
C GLU A 784 17.37 -8.21 34.36
N ILE A 785 16.04 -8.14 34.26
CA ILE A 785 15.36 -7.52 33.12
C ILE A 785 15.56 -5.99 33.17
N TYR A 786 15.34 -5.39 34.33
CA TYR A 786 15.56 -3.96 34.56
C TYR A 786 17.04 -3.59 34.37
N HIS A 787 17.94 -4.42 34.94
CA HIS A 787 19.38 -4.25 34.78
C HIS A 787 19.78 -4.16 33.31
N PHE A 788 19.21 -5.06 32.48
CA PHE A 788 19.47 -5.07 31.06
C PHE A 788 18.89 -3.86 30.32
N ILE A 789 17.66 -3.42 30.64
CA ILE A 789 17.07 -2.21 30.01
C ILE A 789 18.01 -1.01 30.23
N HIS A 790 18.51 -0.84 31.46
CA HIS A 790 19.43 0.23 31.77
C HIS A 790 20.81 0.06 31.11
N GLU A 791 21.35 -1.17 31.07
CA GLU A 791 22.58 -1.50 30.36
C GLU A 791 22.48 -1.18 28.86
N ALA A 792 21.40 -1.59 28.20
CA ALA A 792 21.21 -1.40 26.77
C ALA A 792 21.07 0.09 26.40
N PHE A 793 20.39 0.87 27.23
CA PHE A 793 20.34 2.33 27.05
C PHE A 793 21.67 3.02 27.35
N ALA A 794 22.41 2.57 28.38
CA ALA A 794 23.77 3.06 28.64
C ALA A 794 24.73 2.72 27.48
N PHE A 795 24.58 1.52 26.90
CA PHE A 795 25.35 1.07 25.74
C PHE A 795 25.17 1.99 24.52
N LEU A 796 23.97 2.49 24.26
CA LEU A 796 23.69 3.42 23.15
C LEU A 796 24.46 4.76 23.24
N TRP A 797 25.00 5.10 24.42
CA TRP A 797 25.89 6.25 24.63
C TRP A 797 27.38 5.88 24.67
N SER A 798 27.71 4.60 24.57
CA SER A 798 29.09 4.12 24.55
C SER A 798 29.68 4.19 23.13
N PRO A 799 31.02 4.29 23.00
CA PRO A 799 31.69 4.19 21.70
C PRO A 799 31.41 2.87 20.95
N GLU A 800 31.07 1.80 21.68
CA GLU A 800 30.77 0.49 21.08
C GLU A 800 29.47 0.51 20.28
N ALA A 801 28.51 1.39 20.59
CA ALA A 801 27.30 1.55 19.78
C ALA A 801 27.60 2.08 18.36
N GLY A 802 28.80 2.61 18.12
CA GLY A 802 29.28 2.98 16.79
C GLY A 802 29.62 1.79 15.87
N LYS A 803 29.60 0.56 16.38
CA LYS A 803 30.05 -0.65 15.66
C LYS A 803 28.88 -1.61 15.43
N VAL A 804 28.64 -1.98 14.16
CA VAL A 804 27.52 -2.85 13.75
C VAL A 804 27.48 -4.17 14.53
N ASP A 805 28.59 -4.90 14.61
CA ASP A 805 28.64 -6.20 15.29
C ASP A 805 28.27 -6.10 16.77
N LYS A 806 28.69 -5.02 17.44
CA LYS A 806 28.37 -4.79 18.85
C LYS A 806 26.91 -4.44 19.08
N VAL A 807 26.30 -3.70 18.15
CA VAL A 807 24.86 -3.46 18.19
C VAL A 807 24.09 -4.78 17.95
N VAL A 808 24.54 -5.62 17.02
CA VAL A 808 23.96 -6.96 16.79
C VAL A 808 24.09 -7.86 18.02
N ASP A 809 25.24 -7.88 18.70
CA ASP A 809 25.43 -8.61 19.96
C ASP A 809 24.41 -8.15 21.03
N MET A 810 24.21 -6.83 21.15
CA MET A 810 23.25 -6.26 22.09
C MET A 810 21.79 -6.59 21.71
N LEU A 811 21.47 -6.65 20.40
CA LEU A 811 20.16 -7.11 19.92
C LEU A 811 19.89 -8.58 20.27
N MET A 812 20.90 -9.45 20.16
CA MET A 812 20.77 -10.86 20.56
C MET A 812 20.58 -10.99 22.07
N LYS A 813 21.32 -10.22 22.86
CA LYS A 813 21.13 -10.14 24.32
C LYS A 813 19.72 -9.64 24.67
N CYS A 814 19.21 -8.65 23.94
CA CYS A 814 17.82 -8.18 24.09
C CYS A 814 16.81 -9.31 23.84
N GLY A 815 17.00 -10.11 22.79
CA GLY A 815 16.17 -11.28 22.51
C GLY A 815 16.21 -12.32 23.63
N GLN A 816 17.38 -12.59 24.22
CA GLN A 816 17.55 -13.52 25.34
C GLN A 816 16.87 -13.03 26.62
N VAL A 817 17.04 -11.76 26.98
CA VAL A 817 16.38 -11.18 28.16
C VAL A 817 14.86 -11.11 27.95
N ASN A 818 14.41 -10.87 26.73
CA ASN A 818 12.99 -10.93 26.41
C ASN A 818 12.42 -12.34 26.55
N LEU A 819 13.18 -13.41 26.29
CA LEU A 819 12.73 -14.76 26.59
C LEU A 819 12.45 -14.94 28.10
N THR A 820 13.30 -14.36 28.96
CA THR A 820 13.08 -14.34 30.42
C THR A 820 11.81 -13.57 30.80
N ALA A 821 11.59 -12.40 30.17
CA ALA A 821 10.38 -11.60 30.42
C ALA A 821 9.11 -12.32 29.96
N LEU A 822 9.15 -12.97 28.79
CA LEU A 822 8.06 -13.78 28.27
C LEU A 822 7.76 -14.98 29.17
N ALA A 823 8.78 -15.67 29.69
CA ALA A 823 8.61 -16.75 30.65
C ALA A 823 7.96 -16.27 31.96
N LEU A 824 8.42 -15.13 32.50
CA LEU A 824 7.84 -14.51 33.70
C LEU A 824 6.37 -14.11 33.49
N LEU A 825 6.05 -13.55 32.31
CA LEU A 825 4.67 -13.19 31.97
C LEU A 825 3.79 -14.43 31.78
N HIS A 826 4.32 -15.49 31.17
CA HIS A 826 3.64 -16.78 31.06
C HIS A 826 3.31 -17.37 32.43
N GLU A 827 4.29 -17.41 33.35
CA GLU A 827 4.08 -17.81 34.75
C GLU A 827 3.02 -16.95 35.46
N SER A 828 3.08 -15.63 35.25
CA SER A 828 2.13 -14.67 35.84
C SER A 828 0.70 -14.89 35.34
N ASN A 829 0.52 -15.04 34.02
CA ASN A 829 -0.79 -15.30 33.43
C ASN A 829 -1.34 -16.67 33.87
N ASN A 830 -0.48 -17.68 34.03
CA ASN A 830 -0.87 -19.01 34.48
C ASN A 830 -1.33 -19.07 35.95
N THR A 831 -1.24 -17.97 36.72
CA THR A 831 -1.95 -17.86 38.01
C THR A 831 -3.45 -18.03 37.87
N TYR A 832 -4.01 -17.75 36.68
CA TYR A 832 -5.41 -18.04 36.32
C TYR A 832 -5.65 -19.48 35.82
N GLY A 833 -4.66 -20.35 35.99
CA GLY A 833 -4.60 -21.70 35.43
C GLY A 833 -3.98 -21.71 34.03
N ALA A 834 -3.29 -22.79 33.68
CA ALA A 834 -2.75 -22.96 32.33
C ALA A 834 -3.88 -22.88 31.29
N GLN A 835 -3.58 -22.29 30.12
CA GLN A 835 -4.53 -22.22 29.02
C GLN A 835 -5.06 -23.63 28.68
N SER A 836 -6.37 -23.76 28.54
CA SER A 836 -7.06 -25.00 28.17
C SER A 836 -8.09 -24.75 27.07
N PRO A 837 -8.39 -25.74 26.20
CA PRO A 837 -9.32 -25.54 25.10
C PRO A 837 -10.64 -24.91 25.55
N GLY A 838 -11.04 -23.85 24.86
CA GLY A 838 -12.18 -23.02 25.21
C GLY A 838 -12.86 -22.43 23.98
N ILE A 839 -14.08 -21.94 24.19
CA ILE A 839 -14.86 -21.25 23.17
C ILE A 839 -15.18 -19.85 23.68
N ALA A 840 -14.74 -18.84 22.94
CA ALA A 840 -15.20 -17.47 23.12
C ALA A 840 -16.36 -17.21 22.14
N THR A 841 -17.54 -16.93 22.66
CA THR A 841 -18.70 -16.57 21.82
C THR A 841 -18.59 -15.12 21.34
N SER A 842 -18.99 -14.87 20.09
CA SER A 842 -19.19 -13.54 19.52
C SER A 842 -20.68 -13.23 19.32
N VAL A 843 -21.50 -13.70 20.25
CA VAL A 843 -22.95 -13.44 20.29
C VAL A 843 -23.25 -12.47 21.44
N PRO A 844 -24.04 -11.39 21.20
CA PRO A 844 -24.45 -10.48 22.26
C PRO A 844 -25.32 -11.19 23.31
N ARG A 845 -25.13 -10.80 24.57
CA ARG A 845 -25.97 -11.16 25.72
C ARG A 845 -26.68 -9.90 26.22
N PRO A 846 -28.01 -9.94 26.38
CA PRO A 846 -28.79 -8.82 26.92
C PRO A 846 -28.26 -8.36 28.29
N GLY A 847 -28.27 -7.04 28.51
CA GLY A 847 -27.85 -6.41 29.76
C GLY A 847 -26.79 -5.32 29.59
N LYS A 848 -26.46 -4.67 30.71
CA LYS A 848 -25.39 -3.66 30.80
C LYS A 848 -24.06 -4.30 30.47
N CYS A 849 -23.15 -3.57 29.84
CA CYS A 849 -21.91 -4.17 29.38
C CYS A 849 -20.69 -3.23 29.43
N ILE A 850 -19.52 -3.87 29.51
CA ILE A 850 -18.19 -3.27 29.45
C ILE A 850 -17.39 -4.00 28.37
N LEU A 851 -16.64 -3.28 27.55
CA LEU A 851 -15.66 -3.83 26.63
C LEU A 851 -14.26 -3.56 27.18
N VAL A 852 -13.44 -4.60 27.32
CA VAL A 852 -12.03 -4.46 27.69
C VAL A 852 -11.17 -4.86 26.50
N SER A 853 -10.24 -3.99 26.13
CA SER A 853 -9.31 -4.16 25.01
C SER A 853 -7.89 -3.86 25.46
N GLY A 854 -6.90 -4.41 24.74
CA GLY A 854 -5.50 -4.39 25.13
C GLY A 854 -5.00 -5.81 25.39
N HIS A 855 -4.15 -5.98 26.39
CA HIS A 855 -3.47 -7.24 26.68
C HIS A 855 -3.54 -7.65 28.16
N ASP A 856 -3.82 -6.70 29.05
CA ASP A 856 -3.62 -6.91 30.49
C ASP A 856 -4.68 -7.82 31.12
N LEU A 857 -4.30 -9.07 31.41
CA LEU A 857 -5.19 -10.06 32.03
C LEU A 857 -5.49 -9.75 33.50
N LYS A 858 -4.58 -9.08 34.20
CA LYS A 858 -4.78 -8.67 35.60
C LYS A 858 -5.81 -7.56 35.71
N MET A 859 -5.74 -6.54 34.86
CA MET A 859 -6.77 -5.49 34.80
C MET A 859 -8.12 -6.05 34.35
N LEU A 860 -8.15 -7.01 33.41
CA LEU A 860 -9.40 -7.70 33.05
C LEU A 860 -10.00 -8.42 34.25
N HIS A 861 -9.19 -9.19 35.00
CA HIS A 861 -9.62 -9.84 36.23
C HIS A 861 -10.18 -8.82 37.24
N ASP A 862 -9.50 -7.71 37.47
CA ASP A 862 -9.95 -6.71 38.44
C ASP A 862 -11.25 -6.04 38.02
N VAL A 863 -11.49 -5.85 36.71
CA VAL A 863 -12.79 -5.39 36.19
C VAL A 863 -13.89 -6.44 36.44
N LEU A 864 -13.59 -7.74 36.29
CA LEU A 864 -14.53 -8.81 36.59
C LEU A 864 -14.90 -8.83 38.09
N GLU A 865 -13.91 -8.70 38.98
CA GLU A 865 -14.12 -8.61 40.43
C GLU A 865 -14.87 -7.33 40.83
N ALA A 866 -14.58 -6.20 40.18
CA ALA A 866 -15.31 -4.96 40.40
C ALA A 866 -16.78 -5.10 39.96
N CYS A 867 -17.06 -5.80 38.86
CA CYS A 867 -18.43 -6.09 38.42
C CYS A 867 -19.16 -7.06 39.37
N ALA A 868 -18.47 -8.07 39.90
CA ALA A 868 -19.01 -9.00 40.89
C ALA A 868 -19.36 -8.30 42.21
N SER A 869 -18.46 -7.44 42.68
CA SER A 869 -18.69 -6.58 43.86
C SER A 869 -19.86 -5.64 43.63
N TYR A 870 -19.89 -4.96 42.49
CA TYR A 870 -21.00 -4.06 42.12
C TYR A 870 -22.35 -4.77 42.08
N LYS A 871 -22.41 -6.00 41.56
CA LYS A 871 -23.62 -6.83 41.57
C LYS A 871 -24.06 -7.19 42.99
N THR A 872 -23.12 -7.50 43.88
CA THR A 872 -23.42 -7.82 45.28
C THR A 872 -24.01 -6.62 46.00
N ASP A 873 -23.44 -5.43 45.77
CA ASP A 873 -23.83 -4.21 46.46
C ASP A 873 -25.10 -3.55 45.88
N HIS A 874 -25.31 -3.65 44.56
CA HIS A 874 -26.35 -2.89 43.84
C HIS A 874 -27.37 -3.77 43.09
N GLY A 875 -27.20 -5.09 43.07
CA GLY A 875 -28.08 -6.02 42.36
C GLY A 875 -27.99 -5.99 40.83
N VAL A 876 -27.09 -5.19 40.24
CA VAL A 876 -26.95 -5.02 38.79
C VAL A 876 -25.85 -5.92 38.24
N HIS A 877 -26.20 -6.81 37.31
CA HIS A 877 -25.21 -7.61 36.57
C HIS A 877 -24.70 -6.85 35.34
N ILE A 878 -23.37 -6.84 35.16
CA ILE A 878 -22.70 -6.20 34.03
C ILE A 878 -21.94 -7.28 33.25
N ASN A 879 -22.24 -7.39 31.96
CA ASN A 879 -21.60 -8.30 31.01
C ASN A 879 -20.25 -7.71 30.55
N VAL A 880 -19.16 -8.45 30.70
CA VAL A 880 -17.82 -8.05 30.24
C VAL A 880 -17.48 -8.78 28.95
N TYR A 881 -17.09 -8.02 27.93
CA TYR A 881 -16.60 -8.52 26.66
C TYR A 881 -15.13 -8.18 26.51
N THR A 882 -14.40 -9.06 25.81
CA THR A 882 -13.02 -8.82 25.38
C THR A 882 -12.99 -8.31 23.94
N HIS A 883 -11.92 -7.61 23.54
CA HIS A 883 -11.66 -7.22 22.15
C HIS A 883 -10.18 -7.36 21.80
N GLY A 884 -9.89 -7.67 20.53
CA GLY A 884 -8.53 -7.81 20.00
C GLY A 884 -7.68 -8.83 20.78
N GLU A 885 -6.57 -8.36 21.34
CA GLU A 885 -5.56 -9.16 22.05
C GLU A 885 -6.05 -9.73 23.39
N LEU A 886 -7.26 -9.43 23.86
CA LEU A 886 -7.86 -10.10 25.02
C LEU A 886 -8.72 -11.31 24.68
N LEU A 887 -8.86 -11.69 23.39
CA LEU A 887 -9.51 -12.96 23.00
C LEU A 887 -8.98 -14.18 23.79
N PRO A 888 -7.66 -14.33 24.03
CA PRO A 888 -7.11 -15.48 24.75
C PRO A 888 -7.52 -15.59 26.22
N ALA A 889 -8.07 -14.54 26.84
CA ALA A 889 -8.55 -14.59 28.22
C ALA A 889 -9.57 -15.73 28.44
N HIS A 890 -10.33 -16.09 27.40
CA HIS A 890 -11.29 -17.19 27.41
C HIS A 890 -10.64 -18.59 27.44
N GLY A 891 -9.32 -18.70 27.24
CA GLY A 891 -8.55 -19.93 27.40
C GLY A 891 -8.11 -20.19 28.85
N TYR A 892 -8.12 -19.17 29.71
CA TYR A 892 -7.70 -19.28 31.12
C TYR A 892 -8.87 -19.74 32.01
N PRO A 893 -8.80 -20.91 32.68
CA PRO A 893 -9.92 -21.49 33.42
C PRO A 893 -10.51 -20.57 34.49
N ALA A 894 -9.68 -19.86 35.27
CA ALA A 894 -10.16 -19.01 36.34
C ALA A 894 -10.91 -17.76 35.81
N LEU A 895 -10.43 -17.16 34.72
CA LEU A 895 -11.11 -16.02 34.08
C LEU A 895 -12.43 -16.46 33.45
N ARG A 896 -12.43 -17.58 32.72
CA ARG A 896 -13.61 -18.17 32.09
C ARG A 896 -14.69 -18.59 33.10
N ALA A 897 -14.30 -18.92 34.33
CA ALA A 897 -15.26 -19.28 35.39
C ALA A 897 -16.10 -18.08 35.87
N SER A 898 -15.67 -16.84 35.61
CA SER A 898 -16.43 -15.66 36.00
C SER A 898 -17.74 -15.56 35.21
N PRO A 899 -18.90 -15.44 35.89
CA PRO A 899 -20.18 -15.32 35.20
C PRO A 899 -20.35 -13.97 34.47
N HIS A 900 -19.44 -13.02 34.72
CA HIS A 900 -19.41 -11.71 34.08
C HIS A 900 -18.66 -11.72 32.74
N LEU A 901 -17.72 -12.64 32.51
CA LEU A 901 -16.99 -12.73 31.24
C LEU A 901 -17.88 -13.44 30.20
N ILE A 902 -18.47 -12.68 29.27
CA ILE A 902 -19.50 -13.19 28.36
C ILE A 902 -18.94 -13.67 27.03
N GLY A 903 -18.04 -12.90 26.41
CA GLY A 903 -17.61 -13.19 25.05
C GLY A 903 -16.56 -12.25 24.49
N HIS A 904 -16.44 -12.28 23.17
CA HIS A 904 -15.50 -11.47 22.40
C HIS A 904 -16.23 -10.61 21.37
N PHE A 905 -15.96 -9.31 21.36
CA PHE A 905 -16.57 -8.35 20.47
C PHE A 905 -15.55 -7.88 19.43
N GLY A 906 -15.91 -8.00 18.15
CA GLY A 906 -15.13 -7.46 17.04
C GLY A 906 -13.98 -8.37 16.59
N ALA A 907 -12.96 -7.73 16.00
CA ALA A 907 -11.78 -8.40 15.45
C ALA A 907 -10.47 -7.73 15.92
N ALA A 908 -9.47 -7.60 15.04
CA ALA A 908 -8.19 -6.96 15.34
C ALA A 908 -8.32 -5.43 15.49
N TRP A 909 -7.34 -4.85 16.18
CA TRP A 909 -7.35 -3.47 16.68
C TRP A 909 -7.67 -2.38 15.64
N GLN A 910 -7.28 -2.55 14.38
CA GLN A 910 -7.45 -1.53 13.34
C GLN A 910 -8.92 -1.20 13.07
N ARG A 911 -9.81 -2.14 13.37
CA ARG A 911 -11.26 -2.00 13.13
C ARG A 911 -12.00 -1.32 14.27
N GLN A 912 -11.36 -1.13 15.42
CA GLN A 912 -12.01 -0.56 16.60
C GLN A 912 -12.66 0.81 16.33
N SER A 913 -12.10 1.60 15.41
CA SER A 913 -12.65 2.91 15.05
C SER A 913 -14.04 2.83 14.38
N LEU A 914 -14.39 1.66 13.84
CA LEU A 914 -15.72 1.32 13.36
C LEU A 914 -16.47 0.55 14.45
N GLU A 915 -15.88 -0.52 14.99
CA GLU A 915 -16.55 -1.48 15.86
C GLU A 915 -16.99 -0.87 17.20
N PHE A 916 -16.17 -0.02 17.84
CA PHE A 916 -16.48 0.56 19.15
C PHE A 916 -17.72 1.46 19.14
N ALA A 917 -18.02 2.11 18.01
CA ALA A 917 -19.23 2.90 17.85
C ALA A 917 -20.51 2.06 18.03
N HIS A 918 -20.44 0.75 17.74
CA HIS A 918 -21.56 -0.19 17.81
C HIS A 918 -21.61 -1.01 19.10
N PHE A 919 -20.59 -0.92 19.95
CA PHE A 919 -20.68 -1.46 21.31
C PHE A 919 -21.56 -0.52 22.15
N PRO A 920 -22.58 -0.95 22.92
CA PRO A 920 -23.48 -0.03 23.62
C PRO A 920 -23.04 0.35 25.05
N GLY A 921 -21.98 -0.29 25.56
CA GLY A 921 -21.46 -0.12 26.92
C GLY A 921 -20.25 0.82 27.05
N SER A 922 -19.62 0.85 28.22
CA SER A 922 -18.33 1.55 28.40
C SER A 922 -17.15 0.70 27.90
N ILE A 923 -16.05 1.35 27.55
CA ILE A 923 -14.89 0.73 26.91
C ILE A 923 -13.63 1.07 27.71
N LEU A 924 -12.83 0.08 28.08
CA LEU A 924 -11.54 0.24 28.73
C LEU A 924 -10.40 -0.21 27.80
N MET A 925 -9.44 0.67 27.55
CA MET A 925 -8.19 0.35 26.88
C MET A 925 -7.08 0.17 27.92
N THR A 926 -6.65 -1.07 28.13
CA THR A 926 -5.58 -1.40 29.10
C THR A 926 -4.20 -1.20 28.50
N THR A 927 -4.03 -1.47 27.20
CA THR A 927 -2.78 -1.25 26.44
C THR A 927 -3.06 -0.85 24.99
N ASN A 928 -2.02 -0.83 24.14
CA ASN A 928 -2.19 -0.69 22.70
C ASN A 928 -3.04 -1.84 22.12
N CYS A 929 -3.73 -1.63 21.00
CA CYS A 929 -3.63 -0.47 20.12
C CYS A 929 -4.85 0.43 20.22
N LEU A 930 -4.71 1.64 20.80
CA LEU A 930 -5.71 2.69 20.72
C LEU A 930 -5.46 3.57 19.49
N THR A 931 -6.44 3.64 18.59
CA THR A 931 -6.51 4.56 17.45
C THR A 931 -7.32 5.80 17.84
N GLN A 932 -7.27 6.85 17.02
CA GLN A 932 -8.04 8.07 17.24
C GLN A 932 -9.50 7.78 17.64
N PRO A 933 -9.89 8.08 18.89
CA PRO A 933 -11.26 7.90 19.37
C PRO A 933 -12.23 8.73 18.54
N LYS A 934 -13.34 8.13 18.14
CA LYS A 934 -14.41 8.80 17.39
C LYS A 934 -15.45 9.39 18.34
N THR A 935 -16.15 10.43 17.90
CA THR A 935 -17.12 11.18 18.71
C THR A 935 -18.24 10.30 19.24
N GLU A 936 -18.61 9.24 18.51
CA GLU A 936 -19.69 8.29 18.78
C GLU A 936 -19.46 7.44 20.04
N TYR A 937 -18.22 7.31 20.50
CA TYR A 937 -17.87 6.52 21.69
C TYR A 937 -16.86 7.19 22.63
N LYS A 938 -16.37 8.39 22.30
CA LYS A 938 -15.36 9.12 23.10
C LYS A 938 -15.80 9.29 24.56
N ASP A 939 -17.08 9.57 24.78
CA ASP A 939 -17.66 9.88 26.09
C ASP A 939 -17.79 8.67 27.04
N ARG A 940 -17.59 7.46 26.50
CA ARG A 940 -17.68 6.17 27.21
C ARG A 940 -16.42 5.33 27.09
N LEU A 941 -15.34 5.92 26.56
CA LEU A 941 -14.01 5.33 26.48
C LEU A 941 -13.17 5.76 27.69
N PHE A 942 -12.41 4.82 28.23
CA PHE A 942 -11.47 5.01 29.34
C PHE A 942 -10.11 4.43 28.97
N THR A 943 -9.05 5.01 29.49
CA THR A 943 -7.67 4.52 29.36
C THR A 943 -7.12 4.12 30.73
N ALA A 944 -6.16 3.19 30.78
CA ALA A 944 -5.46 2.81 32.00
C ALA A 944 -3.96 2.56 31.70
N GLY A 945 -3.15 2.49 32.76
CA GLY A 945 -1.71 2.21 32.68
C GLY A 945 -0.95 3.15 31.72
N ALA A 946 -0.18 2.57 30.81
CA ALA A 946 0.61 3.34 29.85
C ALA A 946 -0.25 4.10 28.81
N VAL A 947 -1.51 3.71 28.60
CA VAL A 947 -2.39 4.24 27.54
C VAL A 947 -2.83 5.66 27.86
N GLY A 948 -2.84 6.54 26.88
CA GLY A 948 -3.34 7.91 27.07
C GLY A 948 -3.82 8.55 25.79
N TRP A 949 -4.87 9.37 25.90
CA TRP A 949 -5.36 10.18 24.80
C TRP A 949 -6.00 11.44 25.36
N GLN A 950 -5.76 12.58 24.70
CA GLN A 950 -6.28 13.87 25.15
C GLN A 950 -7.82 13.88 25.26
N ASP A 951 -8.30 14.34 26.42
CA ASP A 951 -9.71 14.37 26.81
C ASP A 951 -10.40 12.99 26.89
N ILE A 952 -9.63 11.90 27.03
CA ILE A 952 -10.18 10.61 27.45
C ILE A 952 -9.86 10.42 28.93
N PRO A 953 -10.86 10.12 29.79
CA PRO A 953 -10.62 9.82 31.19
C PRO A 953 -9.59 8.69 31.35
N HIS A 954 -8.61 8.92 32.23
CA HIS A 954 -7.62 7.93 32.64
C HIS A 954 -8.00 7.35 33.99
N LEU A 955 -8.01 6.03 34.11
CA LEU A 955 -8.27 5.31 35.35
C LEU A 955 -6.94 4.94 36.01
N GLU A 956 -6.80 5.35 37.26
CA GLU A 956 -5.71 4.88 38.12
C GLU A 956 -5.96 3.43 38.54
N ASP A 957 -4.89 2.72 38.92
CA ASP A 957 -4.96 1.30 39.27
C ASP A 957 -5.98 1.04 40.38
N GLY A 958 -6.88 0.06 40.14
CA GLY A 958 -7.94 -0.32 41.06
C GLY A 958 -9.16 0.61 41.10
N GLN A 959 -9.18 1.73 40.34
CA GLN A 959 -10.25 2.72 40.40
C GLN A 959 -11.28 2.58 39.26
N TYR A 960 -12.07 1.49 39.27
CA TYR A 960 -13.04 1.18 38.21
C TYR A 960 -14.43 1.81 38.37
N ALA A 961 -14.69 2.55 39.46
CA ALA A 961 -16.01 3.13 39.72
C ALA A 961 -16.56 4.00 38.56
N PRO A 962 -15.76 4.88 37.90
CA PRO A 962 -16.24 5.66 36.76
C PRO A 962 -16.64 4.79 35.56
N LEU A 963 -15.88 3.72 35.30
CA LEU A 963 -16.15 2.76 34.23
C LEU A 963 -17.48 2.03 34.45
N LEU A 964 -17.71 1.56 35.68
CA LEU A 964 -18.94 0.87 36.09
C LEU A 964 -20.15 1.80 36.01
N ALA A 965 -20.04 3.03 36.53
CA ALA A 965 -21.10 4.02 36.48
C ALA A 965 -21.54 4.32 35.03
N LYS A 966 -20.56 4.45 34.12
CA LYS A 966 -20.84 4.67 32.69
C LYS A 966 -21.48 3.44 32.04
N ALA A 967 -21.07 2.22 32.40
CA ALA A 967 -21.66 0.97 31.90
C ALA A 967 -23.14 0.82 32.30
N VAL A 968 -23.46 1.15 33.56
CA VAL A 968 -24.82 1.07 34.11
C VAL A 968 -25.75 2.11 33.48
N ALA A 969 -25.23 3.33 33.25
CA ALA A 969 -25.96 4.40 32.57
C ALA A 969 -26.19 4.13 31.08
N GLY A 970 -25.33 3.33 30.43
CA GLY A 970 -25.46 2.95 29.03
C GLY A 970 -26.69 2.08 28.74
N VAL A 971 -27.13 2.01 27.49
CA VAL A 971 -28.33 1.23 27.10
C VAL A 971 -28.09 -0.27 27.31
N GLY A 972 -26.88 -0.75 26.98
CA GLY A 972 -26.55 -2.18 26.98
C GLY A 972 -27.08 -2.90 25.74
N PHE A 973 -26.95 -4.22 25.70
CA PHE A 973 -27.58 -5.06 24.68
C PHE A 973 -28.99 -5.45 25.12
N THR A 974 -29.86 -5.71 24.15
CA THR A 974 -31.27 -6.10 24.32
C THR A 974 -31.52 -7.51 23.77
N ASP A 975 -32.69 -8.09 24.07
CA ASP A 975 -33.10 -9.39 23.51
C ASP A 975 -33.24 -9.38 21.97
N ALA A 976 -33.35 -8.19 21.36
CA ALA A 976 -33.38 -8.03 19.90
C ALA A 976 -31.99 -8.10 19.26
N ASP A 977 -30.92 -7.94 20.04
CA ASP A 977 -29.54 -7.96 19.55
C ASP A 977 -29.04 -9.40 19.44
N LEU A 978 -29.46 -10.08 18.36
CA LEU A 978 -29.10 -11.48 18.12
C LEU A 978 -27.67 -11.68 17.58
N LYS A 979 -27.06 -10.61 17.05
CA LYS A 979 -25.69 -10.57 16.53
C LYS A 979 -25.11 -9.18 16.69
N PHE A 980 -23.79 -9.05 16.77
CA PHE A 980 -23.17 -7.73 16.78
C PHE A 980 -23.41 -7.02 15.44
N ASN A 981 -23.88 -5.77 15.49
CA ASN A 981 -24.27 -4.99 14.32
C ASN A 981 -23.24 -3.89 14.02
N TYR A 982 -22.03 -4.29 13.64
CA TYR A 982 -21.01 -3.40 13.09
C TYR A 982 -20.76 -3.72 11.60
N PRO A 983 -20.27 -2.74 10.80
CA PRO A 983 -20.01 -2.94 9.37
C PRO A 983 -19.13 -4.17 9.10
N ALA A 984 -19.53 -5.02 8.15
CA ALA A 984 -18.77 -6.21 7.78
C ALA A 984 -17.37 -5.83 7.25
N ASN A 985 -16.36 -6.69 7.50
CA ASN A 985 -15.08 -6.56 6.82
C ASN A 985 -15.16 -7.34 5.49
N PRO A 986 -14.90 -6.72 4.33
CA PRO A 986 -14.85 -7.45 3.07
C PRO A 986 -13.67 -8.43 2.97
N PHE A 987 -12.67 -8.36 3.87
CA PHE A 987 -11.46 -9.17 3.82
C PHE A 987 -11.34 -10.22 4.93
N VAL A 988 -12.11 -10.11 6.01
CA VAL A 988 -12.00 -10.97 7.21
C VAL A 988 -13.38 -11.19 7.84
N ASN A 989 -13.87 -12.42 7.88
CA ASN A 989 -15.14 -12.67 8.55
C ASN A 989 -14.95 -12.76 10.07
N THR A 990 -15.92 -12.30 10.85
CA THR A 990 -16.04 -12.71 12.24
C THR A 990 -16.83 -14.01 12.32
N VAL A 991 -16.55 -14.82 13.33
CA VAL A 991 -17.27 -16.08 13.59
C VAL A 991 -18.04 -15.99 14.90
N GLU A 992 -19.12 -16.75 15.01
CA GLU A 992 -19.91 -16.82 16.24
C GLU A 992 -19.14 -17.44 17.41
N LYS A 993 -18.14 -18.29 17.12
CA LYS A 993 -17.37 -19.04 18.11
C LYS A 993 -15.91 -19.06 17.71
N TYR A 994 -15.05 -18.49 18.55
CA TYR A 994 -13.60 -18.61 18.43
C TYR A 994 -13.10 -19.73 19.33
N HIS A 995 -12.29 -20.62 18.78
CA HIS A 995 -11.59 -21.65 19.54
C HIS A 995 -10.27 -21.09 20.07
N VAL A 996 -10.06 -21.19 21.38
CA VAL A 996 -8.91 -20.61 22.09
C VAL A 996 -8.32 -21.61 23.09
N GLY A 997 -7.18 -21.27 23.68
CA GLY A 997 -6.64 -21.99 24.83
C GLY A 997 -5.70 -23.14 24.50
N TRP A 998 -5.01 -23.05 23.36
CA TRP A 998 -4.01 -24.03 22.92
C TRP A 998 -2.59 -23.61 23.31
N GLY A 999 -2.41 -23.14 24.55
CA GLY A 999 -1.09 -22.78 25.09
C GLY A 999 -0.14 -23.99 25.20
N SER A 1000 1.13 -23.73 25.53
CA SER A 1000 2.17 -24.78 25.52
C SER A 1000 1.87 -25.99 26.41
N GLU A 1001 1.31 -25.81 27.61
CA GLU A 1001 0.95 -26.93 28.49
C GLU A 1001 -0.10 -27.84 27.86
N THR A 1002 -1.09 -27.26 27.18
CA THR A 1002 -2.15 -28.03 26.50
C THR A 1002 -1.57 -28.79 25.30
N VAL A 1003 -0.78 -28.13 24.45
CA VAL A 1003 -0.21 -28.76 23.25
C VAL A 1003 0.83 -29.83 23.63
N ILE A 1004 1.71 -29.54 24.59
CA ILE A 1004 2.72 -30.48 25.08
C ILE A 1004 2.05 -31.64 25.83
N GLY A 1005 0.95 -31.40 26.56
CA GLY A 1005 0.14 -32.46 27.17
C GLY A 1005 -0.43 -33.46 26.14
N ALA A 1006 -0.63 -33.02 24.90
CA ALA A 1006 -1.04 -33.84 23.77
C ALA A 1006 0.13 -34.35 22.90
N ALA A 1007 1.39 -34.15 23.32
CA ALA A 1007 2.58 -34.41 22.50
C ALA A 1007 2.66 -35.85 21.99
N ALA A 1008 2.28 -36.86 22.79
CA ALA A 1008 2.31 -38.26 22.33
C ALA A 1008 1.43 -38.47 21.09
N THR A 1009 0.23 -37.91 21.06
CA THR A 1009 -0.69 -37.98 19.91
C THR A 1009 -0.15 -37.19 18.71
N VAL A 1010 0.41 -36.00 18.95
CA VAL A 1010 0.98 -35.15 17.89
C VAL A 1010 2.21 -35.82 17.26
N LEU A 1011 3.10 -36.38 18.08
CA LEU A 1011 4.30 -37.09 17.62
C LEU A 1011 3.96 -38.36 16.85
N GLN A 1012 2.94 -39.11 17.30
CA GLN A 1012 2.45 -40.26 16.57
C GLN A 1012 1.90 -39.84 15.21
N ALA A 1013 1.11 -38.76 15.13
CA ALA A 1013 0.58 -38.24 13.87
C ALA A 1013 1.68 -37.72 12.91
N VAL A 1014 2.76 -37.15 13.42
CA VAL A 1014 3.96 -36.83 12.61
C VAL A 1014 4.64 -38.10 12.11
N THR A 1015 4.86 -39.08 13.00
CA THR A 1015 5.53 -40.35 12.67
C THR A 1015 4.77 -41.16 11.62
N ASP A 1016 3.44 -41.18 11.72
CA ASP A 1016 2.54 -41.88 10.79
C ASP A 1016 2.34 -41.11 9.47
N GLY A 1017 2.94 -39.91 9.33
CA GLY A 1017 2.83 -39.08 8.14
C GLY A 1017 1.48 -38.36 7.99
N HIS A 1018 0.64 -38.34 9.03
CA HIS A 1018 -0.61 -37.60 9.04
C HIS A 1018 -0.38 -36.08 9.13
N ILE A 1019 0.64 -35.65 9.89
CA ILE A 1019 1.11 -34.26 9.93
C ILE A 1019 2.40 -34.16 9.14
N SER A 1020 2.38 -33.39 8.04
CA SER A 1020 3.56 -33.17 7.22
C SER A 1020 4.40 -31.98 7.67
N ARG A 1021 3.76 -30.92 8.22
CA ARG A 1021 4.45 -29.68 8.59
C ARG A 1021 3.61 -28.80 9.53
N PHE A 1022 4.30 -28.10 10.41
CA PHE A 1022 3.76 -27.04 11.25
C PHE A 1022 4.05 -25.66 10.64
N TYR A 1023 3.08 -24.75 10.73
CA TYR A 1023 3.22 -23.37 10.25
C TYR A 1023 2.89 -22.41 11.37
N VAL A 1024 3.85 -21.61 11.81
CA VAL A 1024 3.58 -20.48 12.69
C VAL A 1024 3.19 -19.29 11.82
N ILE A 1025 1.90 -18.96 11.79
CA ILE A 1025 1.35 -17.83 11.03
C ILE A 1025 0.71 -16.89 12.06
N GLY A 1026 1.32 -15.74 12.32
CA GLY A 1026 0.83 -14.87 13.37
C GLY A 1026 1.74 -13.69 13.66
N GLY A 1027 1.52 -13.03 14.79
CA GLY A 1027 2.14 -11.79 15.20
C GLY A 1027 1.12 -10.66 15.23
N CYS A 1028 1.40 -9.53 14.57
CA CYS A 1028 0.53 -8.35 14.63
C CYS A 1028 -0.18 -8.06 13.30
N ASP A 1029 -1.49 -7.85 13.37
CA ASP A 1029 -2.30 -7.37 12.26
C ASP A 1029 -2.22 -5.84 12.09
N GLY A 1030 -2.77 -5.33 10.99
CA GLY A 1030 -2.92 -3.91 10.71
C GLY A 1030 -3.97 -3.65 9.61
N TYR A 1031 -4.06 -2.39 9.17
CA TYR A 1031 -4.96 -1.97 8.08
C TYR A 1031 -4.82 -2.86 6.82
N GLU A 1032 -5.95 -3.03 6.15
CA GLU A 1032 -6.17 -3.90 5.02
C GLU A 1032 -5.33 -3.53 3.78
N GLY A 1033 -5.09 -4.51 2.90
CA GLY A 1033 -4.16 -4.42 1.76
C GLY A 1033 -3.42 -5.75 1.55
N GLU A 1034 -2.08 -5.69 1.48
CA GLU A 1034 -1.17 -6.85 1.28
C GLU A 1034 -1.26 -7.94 2.38
N ARG A 1035 -2.01 -7.69 3.46
CA ARG A 1035 -2.21 -8.64 4.56
C ARG A 1035 -3.21 -9.75 4.22
N SER A 1036 -3.91 -9.70 3.08
CA SER A 1036 -4.66 -10.86 2.57
C SER A 1036 -3.75 -12.06 2.35
N TYR A 1037 -2.45 -11.83 2.09
CA TYR A 1037 -1.41 -12.85 1.99
C TYR A 1037 -1.49 -13.91 3.09
N TYR A 1038 -1.71 -13.54 4.36
CA TYR A 1038 -1.75 -14.50 5.46
C TYR A 1038 -2.99 -15.41 5.41
N THR A 1039 -4.12 -14.84 4.99
CA THR A 1039 -5.37 -15.59 4.77
C THR A 1039 -5.22 -16.53 3.58
N ASP A 1040 -4.66 -16.03 2.47
CA ASP A 1040 -4.44 -16.79 1.25
C ASP A 1040 -3.42 -17.91 1.46
N LEU A 1041 -2.35 -17.63 2.22
CA LEU A 1041 -1.36 -18.61 2.64
C LEU A 1041 -2.01 -19.74 3.43
N ALA A 1042 -2.76 -19.43 4.49
CA ALA A 1042 -3.39 -20.44 5.34
C ALA A 1042 -4.40 -21.31 4.57
N LYS A 1043 -5.16 -20.72 3.63
CA LYS A 1043 -6.08 -21.47 2.75
C LYS A 1043 -5.36 -22.40 1.78
N ALA A 1044 -4.18 -22.01 1.32
CA ALA A 1044 -3.40 -22.78 0.35
C ALA A 1044 -2.57 -23.91 0.99
N LEU A 1045 -2.51 -24.00 2.32
CA LEU A 1045 -1.74 -25.04 3.01
C LEU A 1045 -2.37 -26.44 2.81
N PRO A 1046 -1.54 -27.49 2.60
CA PRO A 1046 -2.02 -28.87 2.51
C PRO A 1046 -2.83 -29.31 3.73
N ASP A 1047 -3.78 -30.22 3.54
CA ASP A 1047 -4.64 -30.77 4.60
C ASP A 1047 -3.87 -31.54 5.70
N THR A 1048 -2.62 -31.88 5.45
CA THR A 1048 -1.67 -32.47 6.41
C THR A 1048 -0.92 -31.43 7.25
N SER A 1049 -1.30 -30.14 7.16
CA SER A 1049 -0.60 -29.05 7.84
C SER A 1049 -1.33 -28.61 9.11
N VAL A 1050 -0.57 -28.30 10.16
CA VAL A 1050 -1.06 -27.68 11.40
C VAL A 1050 -0.56 -26.24 11.50
N VAL A 1051 -1.48 -25.29 11.65
CA VAL A 1051 -1.21 -23.88 11.81
C VAL A 1051 -1.25 -23.51 13.29
N LEU A 1052 -0.15 -22.93 13.77
CA LEU A 1052 -0.03 -22.33 15.09
C LEU A 1052 -0.14 -20.82 14.93
N THR A 1053 -1.18 -20.21 15.50
CA THR A 1053 -1.37 -18.75 15.44
C THR A 1053 -1.16 -18.11 16.79
N VAL A 1054 -0.66 -16.87 16.76
CA VAL A 1054 -0.31 -16.09 17.94
C VAL A 1054 -0.55 -14.62 17.67
N GLY A 1055 -0.99 -13.86 18.68
CA GLY A 1055 -1.25 -12.43 18.57
C GLY A 1055 -2.36 -12.07 17.56
N CYS A 1056 -2.60 -10.77 17.39
CA CYS A 1056 -3.77 -10.29 16.64
C CYS A 1056 -3.71 -10.60 15.14
N GLY A 1057 -2.55 -11.01 14.60
CA GLY A 1057 -2.45 -11.60 13.27
C GLY A 1057 -3.43 -12.78 13.07
N LYS A 1058 -3.81 -13.46 14.16
CA LYS A 1058 -4.80 -14.55 14.15
C LYS A 1058 -6.13 -14.20 13.50
N PHE A 1059 -6.55 -12.93 13.55
CA PHE A 1059 -7.85 -12.53 12.97
C PHE A 1059 -7.86 -12.71 11.44
N ARG A 1060 -6.70 -12.81 10.78
CA ARG A 1060 -6.61 -13.16 9.35
C ARG A 1060 -6.96 -14.62 9.05
N ILE A 1061 -6.97 -15.50 10.05
CA ILE A 1061 -7.06 -16.96 9.83
C ILE A 1061 -8.02 -17.69 10.79
N ASN A 1062 -8.35 -17.13 11.96
CA ASN A 1062 -9.21 -17.76 12.98
C ASN A 1062 -10.69 -17.91 12.57
N HIS A 1063 -11.09 -17.30 11.46
CA HIS A 1063 -12.41 -17.45 10.86
C HIS A 1063 -12.46 -18.55 9.80
N LEU A 1064 -11.33 -19.16 9.46
CA LEU A 1064 -11.25 -20.26 8.51
C LEU A 1064 -11.60 -21.56 9.22
N ASP A 1065 -12.49 -22.34 8.63
CA ASP A 1065 -12.68 -23.74 9.01
C ASP A 1065 -11.61 -24.59 8.32
N MET A 1066 -10.56 -24.92 9.07
CA MET A 1066 -9.46 -25.75 8.56
C MET A 1066 -9.65 -27.24 8.86
N GLY A 1067 -10.70 -27.63 9.59
CA GLY A 1067 -10.94 -29.02 9.99
C GLY A 1067 -9.89 -29.63 10.91
N THR A 1068 -9.81 -30.96 10.91
CA THR A 1068 -8.86 -31.77 11.68
C THR A 1068 -7.88 -32.52 10.77
N ILE A 1069 -6.77 -32.99 11.33
CA ILE A 1069 -5.81 -33.85 10.63
C ILE A 1069 -6.43 -35.25 10.47
N GLY A 1070 -7.00 -35.54 9.30
CA GLY A 1070 -7.68 -36.80 9.01
C GLY A 1070 -8.63 -37.23 10.14
N ASP A 1071 -8.57 -38.51 10.52
CA ASP A 1071 -9.38 -39.08 11.61
C ASP A 1071 -8.73 -38.96 13.00
N THR A 1072 -7.58 -38.27 13.12
CA THR A 1072 -6.85 -38.15 14.40
C THR A 1072 -7.54 -37.24 15.43
N GLY A 1073 -8.46 -36.39 14.96
CA GLY A 1073 -9.14 -35.40 15.79
C GLY A 1073 -8.28 -34.19 16.19
N ILE A 1074 -7.02 -34.10 15.74
CA ILE A 1074 -6.14 -32.94 16.00
C ILE A 1074 -6.63 -31.76 15.15
N PRO A 1075 -7.00 -30.60 15.73
CA PRO A 1075 -7.40 -29.43 14.95
C PRO A 1075 -6.23 -28.88 14.12
N ARG A 1076 -6.52 -28.46 12.88
CA ARG A 1076 -5.52 -27.87 11.99
C ARG A 1076 -5.15 -26.43 12.33
N LEU A 1077 -5.94 -25.74 13.13
CA LEU A 1077 -5.66 -24.38 13.56
C LEU A 1077 -5.67 -24.29 15.09
N LEU A 1078 -4.53 -23.93 15.68
CA LEU A 1078 -4.33 -23.83 17.12
C LEU A 1078 -3.98 -22.38 17.49
N ASP A 1079 -4.88 -21.72 18.22
CA ASP A 1079 -4.63 -20.39 18.78
C ASP A 1079 -3.87 -20.49 20.10
N LEU A 1080 -2.59 -20.12 20.07
CA LEU A 1080 -1.67 -20.17 21.21
C LEU A 1080 -1.89 -19.03 22.19
N GLY A 1081 -2.56 -17.95 21.77
CA GLY A 1081 -2.88 -16.80 22.62
C GLY A 1081 -2.38 -15.45 22.09
N GLN A 1082 -2.02 -14.55 22.99
CA GLN A 1082 -1.58 -13.17 22.73
C GLN A 1082 -0.20 -13.16 22.07
N CYS A 1083 0.30 -12.00 21.64
CA CYS A 1083 1.66 -11.90 21.08
C CYS A 1083 2.76 -12.38 22.05
N ASN A 1084 2.59 -12.24 23.38
CA ASN A 1084 3.48 -12.82 24.40
C ASN A 1084 3.46 -14.36 24.43
N ASP A 1085 2.36 -14.99 24.01
CA ASP A 1085 2.29 -16.45 23.91
C ASP A 1085 3.11 -17.02 22.74
N SER A 1086 3.88 -16.17 22.05
CA SER A 1086 5.02 -16.61 21.25
C SER A 1086 6.04 -17.41 22.08
N TYR A 1087 6.07 -17.20 23.40
CA TYR A 1087 6.71 -18.11 24.35
C TYR A 1087 6.21 -19.54 24.21
N SER A 1088 4.89 -19.75 24.18
CA SER A 1088 4.30 -21.08 24.02
C SER A 1088 4.71 -21.70 22.68
N ALA A 1089 4.75 -20.93 21.59
CA ALA A 1089 5.24 -21.41 20.29
C ALA A 1089 6.70 -21.90 20.37
N VAL A 1090 7.57 -21.15 21.06
CA VAL A 1090 8.97 -21.53 21.29
C VAL A 1090 9.06 -22.81 22.13
N GLN A 1091 8.30 -22.92 23.22
CA GLN A 1091 8.30 -24.12 24.07
C GLN A 1091 7.82 -25.36 23.30
N ILE A 1092 6.78 -25.22 22.47
CA ILE A 1092 6.28 -26.31 21.61
C ILE A 1092 7.36 -26.74 20.62
N ALA A 1093 8.01 -25.79 19.94
CA ALA A 1093 9.09 -26.11 19.00
C ALA A 1093 10.26 -26.82 19.68
N LEU A 1094 10.70 -26.35 20.86
CA LEU A 1094 11.77 -26.99 21.63
C LEU A 1094 11.39 -28.41 22.07
N ALA A 1095 10.15 -28.61 22.55
CA ALA A 1095 9.66 -29.93 22.95
C ALA A 1095 9.57 -30.90 21.77
N LEU A 1096 9.10 -30.43 20.60
CA LEU A 1096 9.06 -31.23 19.37
C LEU A 1096 10.47 -31.60 18.89
N ALA A 1097 11.41 -30.65 18.90
CA ALA A 1097 12.81 -30.90 18.50
C ALA A 1097 13.45 -31.95 19.41
N GLN A 1098 13.23 -31.85 20.73
CA GLN A 1098 13.72 -32.83 21.69
C GLN A 1098 13.12 -34.22 21.45
N ALA A 1099 11.81 -34.29 21.20
CA ALA A 1099 11.12 -35.55 20.96
C ALA A 1099 11.52 -36.24 19.64
N LEU A 1100 11.78 -35.46 18.59
CA LEU A 1100 12.26 -35.93 17.28
C LEU A 1100 13.78 -36.08 17.21
N GLN A 1101 14.50 -35.76 18.28
CA GLN A 1101 15.96 -35.83 18.38
C GLN A 1101 16.69 -35.03 17.28
N CYS A 1102 16.19 -33.84 16.95
CA CYS A 1102 16.75 -32.96 15.92
C CYS A 1102 16.96 -31.52 16.44
N GLY A 1103 17.60 -30.65 15.65
CA GLY A 1103 17.62 -29.22 15.93
C GLY A 1103 16.27 -28.57 15.63
N VAL A 1104 16.00 -27.41 16.25
CA VAL A 1104 14.75 -26.65 16.01
C VAL A 1104 14.61 -26.24 14.53
N ASN A 1105 15.72 -25.96 13.86
CA ASN A 1105 15.73 -25.62 12.43
C ASN A 1105 15.53 -26.82 11.50
N ASP A 1106 15.66 -28.04 12.03
CA ASP A 1106 15.46 -29.30 11.29
C ASP A 1106 14.03 -29.82 11.43
N LEU A 1107 13.21 -29.17 12.27
CA LEU A 1107 11.80 -29.49 12.39
C LEU A 1107 11.08 -29.21 11.08
N PRO A 1108 10.01 -29.97 10.76
CA PRO A 1108 9.08 -29.60 9.71
C PRO A 1108 8.23 -28.42 10.21
N LEU A 1109 8.85 -27.26 10.35
CA LEU A 1109 8.31 -26.03 10.90
C LEU A 1109 8.63 -24.88 9.96
N SER A 1110 7.65 -24.03 9.68
CA SER A 1110 7.85 -22.81 8.92
C SER A 1110 7.22 -21.62 9.63
N ILE A 1111 7.97 -20.52 9.72
CA ILE A 1111 7.57 -19.36 10.51
C ILE A 1111 7.34 -18.18 9.57
N VAL A 1112 6.11 -17.67 9.57
CA VAL A 1112 5.65 -16.55 8.76
C VAL A 1112 5.08 -15.48 9.70
N LEU A 1113 5.94 -14.53 10.08
CA LEU A 1113 5.64 -13.47 11.03
C LEU A 1113 5.00 -12.26 10.34
N SER A 1114 3.74 -12.03 10.67
CA SER A 1114 3.12 -10.72 10.51
C SER A 1114 3.61 -9.77 11.60
N TRP A 1115 4.07 -8.59 11.24
CA TRP A 1115 4.49 -7.58 12.22
C TRP A 1115 3.80 -6.24 11.98
N PHE A 1116 3.75 -5.44 13.04
CA PHE A 1116 3.22 -4.07 12.99
C PHE A 1116 3.95 -3.18 13.99
N GLU A 1117 4.05 -3.58 15.25
CA GLU A 1117 4.62 -2.74 16.31
C GLU A 1117 5.78 -3.43 17.05
N GLN A 1118 6.18 -2.87 18.18
CA GLN A 1118 7.47 -3.15 18.82
C GLN A 1118 7.50 -4.45 19.62
N LYS A 1119 6.36 -4.94 20.11
CA LYS A 1119 6.27 -6.29 20.70
C LYS A 1119 6.60 -7.37 19.66
N ALA A 1120 6.18 -7.20 18.40
CA ALA A 1120 6.63 -8.10 17.33
C ALA A 1120 8.13 -8.00 17.04
N VAL A 1121 8.74 -6.81 17.17
CA VAL A 1121 10.19 -6.63 16.98
C VAL A 1121 10.98 -7.40 18.04
N VAL A 1122 10.61 -7.31 19.32
CA VAL A 1122 11.32 -8.04 20.37
C VAL A 1122 11.10 -9.55 20.30
N VAL A 1123 9.93 -10.00 19.84
CA VAL A 1123 9.67 -11.43 19.55
C VAL A 1123 10.58 -11.93 18.42
N LEU A 1124 10.72 -11.15 17.33
CA LEU A 1124 11.69 -11.48 16.28
C LEU A 1124 13.12 -11.58 16.85
N LEU A 1125 13.53 -10.64 17.70
CA LEU A 1125 14.85 -10.69 18.36
C LEU A 1125 15.03 -11.95 19.23
N THR A 1126 13.99 -12.37 19.95
CA THR A 1126 14.01 -13.63 20.71
C THR A 1126 14.18 -14.85 19.80
N LEU A 1127 13.50 -14.91 18.66
CA LEU A 1127 13.67 -16.02 17.72
C LEU A 1127 15.08 -16.05 17.12
N LEU A 1128 15.60 -14.88 16.73
CA LEU A 1128 16.97 -14.77 16.19
C LEU A 1128 18.02 -15.12 17.24
N SER A 1129 17.83 -14.73 18.51
CA SER A 1129 18.78 -15.04 19.59
C SER A 1129 18.81 -16.51 19.98
N LEU A 1130 17.72 -17.25 19.70
CA LEU A 1130 17.64 -18.71 19.79
C LEU A 1130 18.27 -19.43 18.59
N GLY A 1131 18.76 -18.69 17.59
CA GLY A 1131 19.35 -19.25 16.38
C GLY A 1131 18.32 -19.83 15.41
N ILE A 1132 17.04 -19.46 15.55
CA ILE A 1132 15.99 -19.87 14.62
C ILE A 1132 16.21 -19.16 13.28
N ARG A 1133 16.18 -19.95 12.20
CA ARG A 1133 16.42 -19.49 10.83
C ARG A 1133 15.15 -19.58 9.99
N ASN A 1134 15.24 -19.10 8.75
CA ASN A 1134 14.20 -19.27 7.73
C ASN A 1134 12.86 -18.57 8.05
N ILE A 1135 12.92 -17.50 8.84
CA ILE A 1135 11.75 -16.70 9.23
C ILE A 1135 11.36 -15.79 8.07
N ARG A 1136 10.10 -15.83 7.63
CA ARG A 1136 9.53 -14.83 6.72
C ARG A 1136 8.87 -13.71 7.51
N VAL A 1137 9.13 -12.46 7.15
CA VAL A 1137 8.54 -11.27 7.78
C VAL A 1137 7.72 -10.48 6.77
N GLY A 1138 6.56 -9.97 7.18
CA GLY A 1138 5.73 -9.15 6.30
C GLY A 1138 4.63 -8.33 6.99
N PRO A 1139 3.76 -7.66 6.22
CA PRO A 1139 3.72 -7.68 4.75
C PRO A 1139 4.86 -6.92 4.07
N THR A 1140 5.53 -6.03 4.82
CA THR A 1140 6.70 -5.29 4.36
C THR A 1140 7.85 -5.50 5.34
N VAL A 1141 9.09 -5.34 4.87
CA VAL A 1141 10.26 -5.31 5.76
C VAL A 1141 10.23 -4.02 6.60
N PRO A 1142 10.62 -4.05 7.88
CA PRO A 1142 10.75 -2.84 8.69
C PRO A 1142 11.58 -1.75 8.05
N ALA A 1143 11.05 -0.53 7.99
CA ALA A 1143 11.71 0.63 7.38
C ALA A 1143 13.06 0.99 8.02
N PHE A 1144 13.23 0.67 9.31
CA PHE A 1144 14.49 0.84 10.03
C PHE A 1144 15.54 -0.24 9.69
N LEU A 1145 15.18 -1.28 8.94
CA LEU A 1145 16.11 -2.24 8.34
C LEU A 1145 16.38 -1.82 6.89
N ARG A 1146 17.42 -1.00 6.69
CA ARG A 1146 17.93 -0.68 5.35
C ARG A 1146 18.32 -1.97 4.60
N PRO A 1147 18.30 -2.01 3.26
CA PRO A 1147 18.65 -3.21 2.49
C PRO A 1147 19.97 -3.86 2.92
N SER A 1148 21.00 -3.06 3.20
CA SER A 1148 22.30 -3.55 3.68
C SER A 1148 22.22 -4.27 5.03
N ILE A 1149 21.37 -3.81 5.96
CA ILE A 1149 21.15 -4.49 7.24
C ILE A 1149 20.28 -5.72 7.09
N PHE A 1150 19.23 -5.62 6.27
CA PHE A 1150 18.38 -6.77 5.99
C PHE A 1150 19.20 -7.90 5.36
N LYS A 1151 20.15 -7.58 4.48
CA LYS A 1151 21.14 -8.52 3.93
C LYS A 1151 22.00 -9.16 5.01
N VAL A 1152 22.51 -8.41 6.00
CA VAL A 1152 23.26 -8.98 7.14
C VAL A 1152 22.41 -9.96 7.95
N LEU A 1153 21.14 -9.61 8.23
CA LEU A 1153 20.22 -10.50 8.94
C LEU A 1153 19.83 -11.72 8.10
N HIS A 1154 19.73 -11.56 6.78
CA HIS A 1154 19.52 -12.64 5.82
C HIS A 1154 20.72 -13.60 5.78
N GLU A 1155 21.95 -13.11 5.67
CA GLU A 1155 23.15 -13.97 5.64
C GLU A 1155 23.32 -14.76 6.94
N LYS A 1156 23.06 -14.12 8.09
CA LYS A 1156 23.22 -14.77 9.40
C LYS A 1156 22.08 -15.74 9.72
N PHE A 1157 20.83 -15.32 9.54
CA PHE A 1157 19.65 -16.05 10.03
C PHE A 1157 18.73 -16.56 8.92
N ASN A 1158 19.05 -16.32 7.65
CA ASN A 1158 18.14 -16.53 6.52
C ASN A 1158 16.78 -15.87 6.74
N LEU A 1159 16.79 -14.65 7.29
CA LEU A 1159 15.59 -13.82 7.41
C LEU A 1159 15.11 -13.42 6.00
N MET A 1160 13.84 -13.64 5.69
CA MET A 1160 13.26 -13.40 4.37
C MET A 1160 12.07 -12.45 4.47
N ALA A 1161 11.81 -11.70 3.39
CA ALA A 1161 10.52 -11.06 3.21
C ALA A 1161 9.49 -12.09 2.70
N ILE A 1162 8.21 -11.85 2.92
CA ILE A 1162 7.17 -12.60 2.19
C ILE A 1162 7.24 -12.31 0.68
N GLY A 1163 6.91 -13.30 -0.12
CA GLY A 1163 6.79 -13.19 -1.57
C GLY A 1163 5.45 -12.61 -2.00
N ALA A 1164 5.35 -12.29 -3.30
CA ALA A 1164 4.10 -11.83 -3.91
C ALA A 1164 3.11 -12.98 -4.21
N ASP A 1165 3.58 -14.23 -4.20
CA ASP A 1165 2.80 -15.43 -4.49
C ASP A 1165 2.91 -16.43 -3.33
N VAL A 1166 1.77 -16.73 -2.70
CA VAL A 1166 1.67 -17.66 -1.58
C VAL A 1166 2.05 -19.09 -1.98
N HIS A 1167 1.78 -19.52 -3.22
CA HIS A 1167 2.10 -20.87 -3.66
C HIS A 1167 3.60 -21.06 -3.82
N GLN A 1168 4.30 -20.05 -4.36
CA GLN A 1168 5.75 -20.06 -4.42
C GLN A 1168 6.37 -20.06 -3.02
N ASP A 1169 5.81 -19.30 -2.08
CA ASP A 1169 6.30 -19.30 -0.70
C ASP A 1169 6.07 -20.63 0.01
N ILE A 1170 4.91 -21.29 -0.21
CA ILE A 1170 4.67 -22.66 0.25
C ILE A 1170 5.68 -23.62 -0.36
N ALA A 1171 5.89 -23.57 -1.67
CA ALA A 1171 6.87 -24.41 -2.35
C ALA A 1171 8.29 -24.19 -1.80
N ASN A 1172 8.67 -22.94 -1.51
CA ASN A 1172 9.96 -22.62 -0.91
C ASN A 1172 10.08 -23.10 0.54
N MET A 1173 8.99 -23.04 1.31
CA MET A 1173 8.93 -23.58 2.67
C MET A 1173 9.06 -25.11 2.69
N VAL A 1174 8.58 -25.79 1.65
CA VAL A 1174 8.64 -27.26 1.53
C VAL A 1174 9.94 -27.74 0.85
N GLY A 1175 10.43 -27.04 -0.18
CA GLY A 1175 11.56 -27.44 -1.02
C GLY A 1175 12.94 -26.99 -0.54
N GLY A 1176 13.02 -26.20 0.54
CA GLY A 1176 14.28 -25.75 1.14
C GLY A 1176 15.11 -26.86 1.83
N ASP A 1177 14.57 -28.07 1.99
CA ASP A 1177 15.16 -29.17 2.75
C ASP A 1177 16.02 -30.14 1.90
N ASN A 1178 16.26 -29.88 0.61
CA ASN A 1178 17.11 -30.74 -0.24
C ASN A 1178 18.62 -30.69 0.10
N GLY A 1179 18.99 -30.21 1.29
CA GLY A 1179 20.36 -30.19 1.80
C GLY A 1179 20.76 -31.39 2.66
N ILE A 1180 19.84 -32.20 3.18
CA ILE A 1180 20.21 -33.31 4.09
C ILE A 1180 19.38 -34.58 3.82
N ALA A 1181 20.04 -35.52 3.13
CA ALA A 1181 19.83 -36.97 3.11
C ALA A 1181 18.43 -37.54 2.81
N SER A 1182 18.23 -38.01 1.57
CA SER A 1182 18.13 -39.47 1.32
C SER A 1182 18.21 -39.78 -0.18
N SER A 1183 19.17 -40.63 -0.52
CA SER A 1183 19.13 -41.55 -1.65
C SER A 1183 19.18 -42.96 -1.07
N PRO A 1184 18.77 -43.97 -1.84
CA PRO A 1184 17.39 -44.34 -2.19
C PRO A 1184 16.64 -45.09 -1.06
#